data_AF-C4RQH1-F1
#
_entry.id   AF-C4RQH1-F1
#
_cell.length_a   1.000
_cell.length_b   1.000
_cell.length_c   1.000
_cell.angle_alpha   90.00
_cell.angle_beta   90.00
_cell.angle_gamma   90.00
#
_symmetry.space_group_name_H-M   'P 1'
#
loop_
_entity.id
_entity.type
_entity.pdbx_description
1 polymer ?
#
loop_
_entity_poly.entity_id
_entity_poly.type
_entity_poly.pdbx_seq_one_letter_code
_entity_poly.pdbx_strand_id
1 'polypeptide(L)'
;MADIRDPDIRVRVALDSDPDDPVPVWTDITDRVHYGEGGQAVTISVGRQNESAEIQPTEMSWALRNPDGLFTPGNSDSPYAGRWEQGRRVDVTETVAGAEFPLGTGFLEIPDMPIVDPRGSQPVTVSAIDRMGRLDSAPVYEGTLVEQVRSTGDLVEHFPLSDTYPYASAITTAVTARSVVGFDVTVAADPEDLIAAGGQDGPPGDDQSYARWQGITDGAAFLARARLSATIDVPVGATDVVAVSMWVRAEADPNGYPGSYAVLSILDASGGGIILGDDTVAGSLQLTWRAGVDTAVVTGHRLERDAWRLITMRVHSSTGLVELWSGADVTGSATAPVAPGAWTMSRLTIGSIYQGAMGQLQIRVGPDAMTYDMHLEQYEHGYRGLHRQTVAERIVTLAGYAGVPAAEVDVSAACSTPMQAARLAGVTPAQALRAAATTGQDLLVTDGPGLITAVPRAQRYNQAVAMEIPFAWVGYRGLRYRPDKPATEVTVTRTRAGSVRRADRDLAQRYGVTAQSHELDTAVDADPANLAAWALAAHGQPRTRCPSIRISMLRRTTAERQALLGLHVGDRIEITDLPAGSPDDVGHLIVQGIQHTIGPGARRVIQFNTSPLLGPAVGDPPACPMVGDLVSASAIIAY
;
A
#
# COMPACT_ATOMS: atom_id res chain seq x y z
N MET A 1 4.84 -50.75 2.88
CA MET A 1 3.61 -50.22 3.52
C MET A 1 3.96 -48.84 4.03
N ALA A 2 3.40 -47.77 3.46
CA ALA A 2 3.58 -46.43 4.00
C ALA A 2 2.92 -46.38 5.38
N ASP A 3 3.66 -45.94 6.39
CA ASP A 3 3.18 -45.71 7.75
C ASP A 3 2.11 -44.61 7.69
N ILE A 4 0.83 -44.99 7.81
CA ILE A 4 -0.30 -44.05 7.81
C ILE A 4 -0.28 -43.37 9.19
N ARG A 5 0.58 -42.35 9.33
CA ARG A 5 0.56 -41.44 10.47
C ARG A 5 -0.40 -40.31 10.19
N ASP A 6 -1.09 -39.86 11.23
CA ASP A 6 -1.83 -38.61 11.18
C ASP A 6 -0.87 -37.47 10.77
N PRO A 7 -1.35 -36.49 9.99
CA PRO A 7 -0.57 -35.32 9.65
C PRO A 7 -0.18 -34.58 10.94
N ASP A 8 1.11 -34.30 11.10
CA ASP A 8 1.65 -33.56 12.24
C ASP A 8 1.46 -32.07 11.98
N ILE A 9 0.31 -31.55 12.39
CA ILE A 9 -0.05 -30.15 12.23
C ILE A 9 0.33 -29.36 13.47
N ARG A 10 0.66 -28.08 13.30
CA ARG A 10 0.72 -27.13 14.42
C ARG A 10 -0.10 -25.90 14.12
N VAL A 11 -0.86 -25.44 15.12
CA VAL A 11 -1.63 -24.21 15.06
C VAL A 11 -1.18 -23.33 16.22
N ARG A 12 -0.66 -22.14 15.89
CA ARG A 12 -0.07 -21.19 16.83
C ARG A 12 -0.81 -19.86 16.74
N VAL A 13 -0.98 -19.19 17.87
CA VAL A 13 -1.59 -17.85 17.95
C VAL A 13 -0.72 -16.94 18.81
N ALA A 14 -0.46 -15.72 18.34
CA ALA A 14 0.36 -14.74 19.03
C ALA A 14 -0.47 -13.93 20.04
N LEU A 15 -0.82 -14.54 21.18
CA LEU A 15 -1.70 -13.94 22.19
C LEU A 15 -1.03 -12.83 23.02
N ASP A 16 0.31 -12.85 23.10
CA ASP A 16 1.12 -11.92 23.89
C ASP A 16 1.88 -10.89 23.04
N SER A 17 1.52 -10.78 21.76
CA SER A 17 2.14 -9.86 20.82
C SER A 17 1.10 -9.08 20.07
N ASP A 18 1.42 -7.83 19.78
CA ASP A 18 0.59 -6.99 18.95
C ASP A 18 0.60 -7.50 17.49
N PRO A 19 -0.45 -7.21 16.71
CA PRO A 19 -0.59 -7.73 15.35
C PRO A 19 0.58 -7.40 14.42
N ASP A 20 1.34 -6.35 14.70
CA ASP A 20 2.44 -5.89 13.84
C ASP A 20 3.82 -6.01 14.51
N ASP A 21 3.91 -6.75 15.60
CA ASP A 21 5.19 -7.07 16.24
C ASP A 21 6.11 -7.86 15.27
N PRO A 22 7.37 -7.43 15.09
CA PRO A 22 8.30 -8.06 14.15
C PRO A 22 8.70 -9.48 14.58
N VAL A 23 8.56 -9.81 15.86
CA VAL A 23 8.86 -11.12 16.43
C VAL A 23 7.69 -11.54 17.35
N PRO A 24 6.62 -12.13 16.80
CA PRO A 24 5.47 -12.54 17.60
C PRO A 24 5.82 -13.67 18.58
N VAL A 25 5.28 -13.57 19.79
CA VAL A 25 5.35 -14.61 20.83
C VAL A 25 4.20 -15.59 20.64
N TRP A 26 4.54 -16.77 20.12
CA TRP A 26 3.55 -17.79 19.77
C TRP A 26 3.10 -18.62 20.96
N THR A 27 1.79 -18.75 21.13
CA THR A 27 1.14 -19.76 21.97
C THR A 27 0.71 -20.93 21.09
N ASP A 28 1.21 -22.13 21.38
CA ASP A 28 0.77 -23.35 20.69
C ASP A 28 -0.59 -23.80 21.22
N ILE A 29 -1.58 -23.91 20.32
CA ILE A 29 -2.93 -24.36 20.62
C ILE A 29 -3.31 -25.65 19.88
N THR A 30 -2.32 -26.36 19.35
CA THR A 30 -2.50 -27.57 18.51
C THR A 30 -3.37 -28.63 19.20
N ASP A 31 -3.15 -28.89 20.48
CA ASP A 31 -3.91 -29.87 21.28
C ASP A 31 -5.40 -29.53 21.41
N ARG A 32 -5.78 -28.28 21.11
CA ARG A 32 -7.16 -27.80 21.14
C ARG A 32 -7.85 -27.89 19.78
N VAL A 33 -7.12 -28.07 18.69
CA VAL A 33 -7.70 -28.15 17.34
C VAL A 33 -8.59 -29.38 17.22
N HIS A 34 -9.84 -29.17 16.81
CA HIS A 34 -10.87 -30.20 16.72
C HIS A 34 -11.15 -30.59 15.27
N TYR A 35 -10.31 -31.45 14.71
CA TYR A 35 -10.49 -32.00 13.35
C TYR A 35 -10.81 -33.51 13.31
N GLY A 36 -11.08 -34.12 14.48
CA GLY A 36 -11.48 -35.53 14.64
C GLY A 36 -12.99 -35.78 14.48
N GLU A 37 -13.48 -36.94 14.93
CA GLU A 37 -14.91 -37.31 14.85
C GLU A 37 -15.78 -36.27 15.61
N GLY A 38 -16.70 -35.62 14.89
CA GLY A 38 -17.51 -34.50 15.42
C GLY A 38 -16.85 -33.12 15.37
N GLY A 39 -15.67 -32.99 14.76
CA GLY A 39 -14.95 -31.73 14.54
C GLY A 39 -15.07 -31.15 13.12
N GLN A 40 -14.37 -30.04 12.87
CA GLN A 40 -14.28 -29.36 11.57
C GLN A 40 -12.89 -29.58 10.95
N ALA A 41 -12.82 -29.76 9.64
CA ALA A 41 -11.52 -29.84 8.96
C ALA A 41 -10.77 -28.51 9.06
N VAL A 42 -9.45 -28.56 9.24
CA VAL A 42 -8.57 -27.42 9.01
C VAL A 42 -8.49 -27.21 7.50
N THR A 43 -8.90 -26.03 7.05
CA THR A 43 -8.89 -25.64 5.64
C THR A 43 -8.10 -24.36 5.47
N ILE A 44 -7.23 -24.34 4.46
CA ILE A 44 -6.45 -23.17 4.08
C ILE A 44 -6.53 -23.06 2.56
N SER A 45 -6.85 -21.89 2.05
CA SER A 45 -7.01 -21.63 0.61
C SER A 45 -6.20 -20.41 0.21
N VAL A 46 -5.22 -20.58 -0.68
CA VAL A 46 -4.32 -19.54 -1.18
C VAL A 46 -4.55 -19.35 -2.69
N GLY A 47 -4.53 -18.11 -3.17
CA GLY A 47 -4.51 -17.80 -4.60
C GLY A 47 -5.89 -17.73 -5.26
N ARG A 48 -6.03 -18.32 -6.45
CA ARG A 48 -7.22 -18.21 -7.30
C ARG A 48 -7.61 -19.50 -8.00
N GLN A 49 -8.81 -19.50 -8.59
CA GLN A 49 -9.37 -20.68 -9.27
C GLN A 49 -8.77 -20.93 -10.66
N ASN A 50 -8.37 -19.87 -11.37
CA ASN A 50 -7.75 -19.93 -12.70
C ASN A 50 -7.12 -18.57 -13.04
N GLU A 51 -6.42 -18.51 -14.17
CA GLU A 51 -5.67 -17.30 -14.57
C GLU A 51 -6.53 -16.04 -14.77
N SER A 52 -7.81 -16.17 -15.14
CA SER A 52 -8.70 -15.00 -15.35
C SER A 52 -9.44 -14.58 -14.08
N ALA A 53 -9.33 -15.36 -12.99
CA ALA A 53 -9.97 -15.04 -11.73
C ALA A 53 -9.12 -14.04 -10.95
N GLU A 54 -9.79 -13.25 -10.11
CA GLU A 54 -9.12 -12.41 -9.13
C GLU A 54 -8.49 -13.27 -8.04
N ILE A 55 -7.32 -12.83 -7.55
CA ILE A 55 -6.64 -13.46 -6.42
C ILE A 55 -7.40 -13.09 -5.15
N GLN A 56 -7.89 -14.11 -4.45
CA GLN A 56 -8.54 -13.91 -3.17
C GLN A 56 -7.50 -13.88 -2.05
N PRO A 57 -7.75 -13.13 -0.97
CA PRO A 57 -7.00 -13.27 0.28
C PRO A 57 -6.93 -14.73 0.71
N THR A 58 -5.83 -15.11 1.35
CA THR A 58 -5.73 -16.44 1.96
C THR A 58 -6.69 -16.54 3.12
N GLU A 59 -7.57 -17.54 3.04
CA GLU A 59 -8.56 -17.83 4.07
C GLU A 59 -8.17 -19.11 4.81
N MET A 60 -8.25 -19.07 6.13
CA MET A 60 -7.99 -20.18 7.02
C MET A 60 -9.20 -20.42 7.92
N SER A 61 -9.58 -21.68 8.13
CA SER A 61 -10.64 -22.04 9.08
C SER A 61 -10.39 -23.38 9.74
N TRP A 62 -10.70 -23.46 11.03
CA TRP A 62 -10.64 -24.66 11.85
C TRP A 62 -11.60 -24.55 13.03
N ALA A 63 -11.78 -25.64 13.78
CA ALA A 63 -12.52 -25.62 15.04
C ALA A 63 -11.58 -25.87 16.24
N LEU A 64 -11.90 -25.30 17.39
CA LEU A 64 -11.24 -25.53 18.67
C LEU A 64 -12.19 -26.21 19.67
N ARG A 65 -11.63 -27.06 20.54
CA ARG A 65 -12.30 -27.60 21.72
C ARG A 65 -12.26 -26.57 22.84
N ASN A 66 -13.43 -26.11 23.27
CA ASN A 66 -13.56 -25.11 24.34
C ASN A 66 -14.50 -25.56 25.49
N PRO A 67 -14.33 -26.76 26.09
CA PRO A 67 -15.18 -27.20 27.20
C PRO A 67 -14.99 -26.40 28.49
N ASP A 68 -13.85 -25.73 28.62
CA ASP A 68 -13.39 -24.96 29.79
C ASP A 68 -13.50 -23.43 29.59
N GLY A 69 -14.03 -22.97 28.45
CA GLY A 69 -14.28 -21.56 28.19
C GLY A 69 -13.02 -20.71 27.97
N LEU A 70 -11.86 -21.31 27.71
CA LEU A 70 -10.60 -20.60 27.45
C LEU A 70 -10.69 -19.67 26.23
N PHE A 71 -11.34 -20.11 25.17
CA PHE A 71 -11.47 -19.37 23.90
C PHE A 71 -12.78 -18.59 23.80
N THR A 72 -13.42 -18.33 24.95
CA THR A 72 -14.65 -17.54 25.01
C THR A 72 -14.30 -16.05 25.16
N PRO A 73 -14.62 -15.19 24.17
CA PRO A 73 -14.37 -13.76 24.26
C PRO A 73 -15.02 -13.15 25.51
N GLY A 74 -14.27 -12.30 26.22
CA GLY A 74 -14.75 -11.63 27.43
C GLY A 74 -14.86 -12.51 28.68
N ASN A 75 -14.46 -13.79 28.63
CA ASN A 75 -14.38 -14.62 29.83
C ASN A 75 -13.19 -14.19 30.70
N SER A 76 -13.47 -13.53 31.84
CA SER A 76 -12.44 -13.07 32.78
C SER A 76 -11.67 -14.20 33.46
N ASP A 77 -12.26 -15.41 33.54
CA ASP A 77 -11.64 -16.57 34.17
C ASP A 77 -10.71 -17.33 33.21
N SER A 78 -10.72 -16.96 31.92
CA SER A 78 -9.78 -17.51 30.94
C SER A 78 -8.37 -16.95 31.20
N PRO A 79 -7.30 -17.77 31.13
CA PRO A 79 -5.95 -17.25 31.05
C PRO A 79 -5.79 -16.30 29.86
N TYR A 80 -6.55 -16.46 28.78
CA TYR A 80 -6.51 -15.61 27.59
C TYR A 80 -7.47 -14.40 27.67
N ALA A 81 -7.97 -14.07 28.86
CA ALA A 81 -8.82 -12.91 29.09
C ALA A 81 -8.15 -11.63 28.55
N GLY A 82 -8.86 -10.90 27.68
CA GLY A 82 -8.37 -9.70 27.01
C GLY A 82 -7.30 -9.92 25.94
N ARG A 83 -6.92 -11.18 25.64
CA ARG A 83 -5.88 -11.54 24.66
C ARG A 83 -6.43 -12.34 23.47
N TRP A 84 -7.51 -13.10 23.66
CA TRP A 84 -8.24 -13.77 22.59
C TRP A 84 -9.19 -12.78 21.89
N GLU A 85 -8.67 -12.03 20.92
CA GLU A 85 -9.38 -10.96 20.22
C GLU A 85 -9.02 -10.88 18.73
N GLN A 86 -9.72 -10.00 18.00
CA GLN A 86 -9.49 -9.77 16.57
C GLN A 86 -8.05 -9.31 16.30
N GLY A 87 -7.49 -9.75 15.17
CA GLY A 87 -6.21 -9.25 14.70
C GLY A 87 -4.99 -9.92 15.31
N ARG A 88 -5.13 -10.84 16.27
CA ARG A 88 -3.97 -11.63 16.75
C ARG A 88 -3.44 -12.50 15.62
N ARG A 89 -2.10 -12.56 15.48
CA ARG A 89 -1.48 -13.37 14.43
C ARG A 89 -1.73 -14.86 14.66
N VAL A 90 -1.91 -15.59 13.57
CA VAL A 90 -2.03 -17.04 13.52
C VAL A 90 -1.04 -17.59 12.52
N ASP A 91 -0.48 -18.74 12.84
CA ASP A 91 0.34 -19.52 11.94
C ASP A 91 -0.09 -21.00 12.00
N VAL A 92 -0.25 -21.60 10.83
CA VAL A 92 -0.59 -23.02 10.66
C VAL A 92 0.48 -23.70 9.83
N THR A 93 1.15 -24.69 10.42
CA THR A 93 2.23 -25.45 9.77
C THR A 93 1.95 -26.95 9.73
N GLU A 94 2.57 -27.64 8.79
CA GLU A 94 2.66 -29.11 8.76
C GLU A 94 4.12 -29.55 8.89
N THR A 95 4.39 -30.48 9.80
CA THR A 95 5.71 -31.05 10.00
C THR A 95 5.84 -32.37 9.26
N VAL A 96 6.84 -32.49 8.38
CA VAL A 96 7.14 -33.71 7.64
C VAL A 96 8.60 -34.09 7.84
N ALA A 97 8.82 -35.17 8.61
CA ALA A 97 10.14 -35.66 8.99
C ALA A 97 11.06 -34.61 9.63
N GLY A 98 10.47 -33.76 10.49
CA GLY A 98 11.19 -32.72 11.25
C GLY A 98 11.36 -31.39 10.51
N ALA A 99 10.96 -31.28 9.25
CA ALA A 99 10.87 -30.01 8.54
C ALA A 99 9.46 -29.43 8.67
N GLU A 100 9.35 -28.15 9.05
CA GLU A 100 8.08 -27.41 9.13
C GLU A 100 7.78 -26.73 7.78
N PHE A 101 6.56 -26.87 7.31
CA PHE A 101 6.05 -26.22 6.11
C PHE A 101 4.90 -25.29 6.49
N PRO A 102 5.03 -23.96 6.32
CA PRO A 102 3.95 -23.04 6.58
C PRO A 102 2.86 -23.23 5.53
N LEU A 103 1.65 -23.56 6.01
CA LEU A 103 0.48 -23.72 5.16
C LEU A 103 -0.27 -22.40 4.98
N GLY A 104 -0.22 -21.53 5.99
CA GLY A 104 -0.78 -20.19 5.96
C GLY A 104 -0.51 -19.43 7.26
N THR A 105 -0.29 -18.13 7.12
CA THR A 105 -0.10 -17.17 8.21
C THR A 105 -1.06 -16.00 8.00
N GLY A 106 -1.66 -15.51 9.07
CA GLY A 106 -2.64 -14.43 8.99
C GLY A 106 -3.10 -13.91 10.34
N PHE A 107 -4.32 -13.39 10.40
CA PHE A 107 -4.88 -12.64 11.52
C PHE A 107 -6.24 -13.22 11.89
N LEU A 108 -6.47 -13.44 13.18
CA LEU A 108 -7.75 -13.92 13.68
C LEU A 108 -8.88 -12.96 13.32
N GLU A 109 -9.94 -13.52 12.76
CA GLU A 109 -11.27 -12.92 12.77
C GLU A 109 -12.03 -13.45 13.99
N ILE A 110 -12.87 -12.61 14.61
CA ILE A 110 -13.56 -13.03 15.84
C ILE A 110 -14.49 -14.21 15.49
N PRO A 111 -14.37 -15.34 16.21
CA PRO A 111 -15.17 -16.52 15.94
C PRO A 111 -16.64 -16.30 16.29
N ASP A 112 -17.55 -16.74 15.42
CA ASP A 112 -18.96 -16.88 15.77
C ASP A 112 -19.12 -18.03 16.78
N MET A 113 -19.61 -17.71 17.99
CA MET A 113 -19.85 -18.69 19.04
C MET A 113 -21.34 -18.94 19.25
N PRO A 114 -21.83 -20.18 19.09
CA PRO A 114 -23.16 -20.53 19.54
C PRO A 114 -23.22 -20.53 21.08
N ILE A 115 -24.28 -19.99 21.66
CA ILE A 115 -24.59 -20.21 23.09
C ILE A 115 -25.06 -21.66 23.22
N VAL A 116 -24.21 -22.54 23.77
CA VAL A 116 -24.52 -23.97 23.94
C VAL A 116 -24.66 -24.32 25.43
N ASP A 117 -25.48 -25.34 25.72
CA ASP A 117 -25.67 -25.92 27.05
C ASP A 117 -24.30 -26.15 27.75
N PRO A 118 -24.11 -25.72 29.01
CA PRO A 118 -22.87 -25.88 29.77
C PRO A 118 -22.37 -27.32 29.92
N ARG A 119 -23.15 -28.33 29.51
CA ARG A 119 -22.77 -29.76 29.52
C ARG A 119 -22.19 -30.26 28.20
N GLY A 120 -22.23 -29.47 27.12
CA GLY A 120 -21.68 -29.82 25.82
C GLY A 120 -20.28 -29.24 25.61
N SER A 121 -19.41 -29.96 24.89
CA SER A 121 -18.18 -29.36 24.35
C SER A 121 -18.59 -28.26 23.37
N GLN A 122 -18.37 -26.99 23.69
CA GLN A 122 -18.62 -25.89 22.77
C GLN A 122 -17.50 -25.88 21.71
N PRO A 123 -17.77 -26.20 20.44
CA PRO A 123 -16.80 -25.97 19.39
C PRO A 123 -16.73 -24.47 19.10
N VAL A 124 -15.53 -23.92 19.04
CA VAL A 124 -15.30 -22.55 18.56
C VAL A 124 -14.79 -22.66 17.14
N THR A 125 -15.57 -22.19 16.17
CA THR A 125 -15.11 -22.11 14.77
C THR A 125 -14.31 -20.83 14.62
N VAL A 126 -13.04 -21.00 14.26
CA VAL A 126 -12.10 -19.89 14.05
C VAL A 126 -11.93 -19.67 12.56
N SER A 127 -11.93 -18.40 12.14
CA SER A 127 -11.45 -17.97 10.84
C SER A 127 -10.27 -17.02 11.00
N ALA A 128 -9.40 -17.01 10.00
CA ALA A 128 -8.32 -16.06 9.88
C ALA A 128 -8.09 -15.70 8.41
N ILE A 129 -7.70 -14.46 8.20
CA ILE A 129 -7.38 -13.89 6.88
C ILE A 129 -5.93 -13.44 6.85
N ASP A 130 -5.30 -13.47 5.69
CA ASP A 130 -3.93 -13.00 5.54
C ASP A 130 -3.79 -11.46 5.58
N ARG A 131 -2.55 -11.01 5.36
CA ARG A 131 -2.19 -9.60 5.30
C ARG A 131 -2.99 -8.84 4.23
N MET A 132 -3.19 -9.42 3.05
CA MET A 132 -3.99 -8.79 1.98
C MET A 132 -5.46 -8.62 2.39
N GLY A 133 -6.05 -9.62 3.06
CA GLY A 133 -7.41 -9.51 3.59
C GLY A 133 -7.54 -8.42 4.68
N ARG A 134 -6.55 -8.29 5.56
CA ARG A 134 -6.52 -7.21 6.56
C ARG A 134 -6.44 -5.83 5.89
N LEU A 135 -5.61 -5.71 4.83
CA LEU A 135 -5.45 -4.48 4.05
C LEU A 135 -6.70 -4.10 3.23
N ASP A 136 -7.59 -5.04 2.91
CA ASP A 136 -8.89 -4.72 2.29
C ASP A 136 -9.81 -3.95 3.25
N SER A 137 -9.68 -4.20 4.55
CA SER A 137 -10.46 -3.52 5.61
C SER A 137 -9.74 -2.32 6.21
N ALA A 138 -8.50 -2.04 5.79
CA ALA A 138 -7.72 -0.92 6.30
C ALA A 138 -8.33 0.42 5.86
N PRO A 139 -8.08 1.52 6.61
CA PRO A 139 -8.44 2.86 6.16
C PRO A 139 -7.91 3.13 4.75
N VAL A 140 -8.72 3.81 3.94
CA VAL A 140 -8.29 4.27 2.61
C VAL A 140 -7.16 5.28 2.76
N TYR A 141 -6.29 5.34 1.76
CA TYR A 141 -5.31 6.42 1.70
C TYR A 141 -6.02 7.76 1.54
N GLU A 142 -5.46 8.76 2.22
CA GLU A 142 -5.99 10.12 2.15
C GLU A 142 -5.53 10.80 0.85
N GLY A 143 -4.27 10.63 0.48
CA GLY A 143 -3.70 11.16 -0.76
C GLY A 143 -2.23 10.81 -0.91
N THR A 144 -1.73 10.87 -2.15
CA THR A 144 -0.38 10.41 -2.52
C THR A 144 0.70 11.16 -1.76
N LEU A 145 0.59 12.49 -1.65
CA LEU A 145 1.54 13.31 -0.91
C LEU A 145 1.35 13.20 0.61
N VAL A 146 0.11 13.05 1.09
CA VAL A 146 -0.20 12.87 2.51
C VAL A 146 0.52 11.64 3.06
N GLU A 147 0.46 10.51 2.36
CA GLU A 147 1.08 9.28 2.84
C GLU A 147 2.62 9.37 2.87
N GLN A 148 3.24 10.06 1.91
CA GLN A 148 4.68 10.34 1.95
C GLN A 148 5.05 11.20 3.16
N VAL A 149 4.25 12.24 3.46
CA VAL A 149 4.49 13.11 4.60
C VAL A 149 4.44 12.32 5.91
N ARG A 150 3.46 11.44 6.06
CA ARG A 150 3.25 10.62 7.27
C ARG A 150 4.30 9.53 7.46
N SER A 151 4.82 8.97 6.37
CA SER A 151 5.82 7.89 6.41
C SER A 151 7.26 8.38 6.61
N THR A 152 7.50 9.69 6.45
CA THR A 152 8.83 10.29 6.56
C THR A 152 9.02 10.92 7.95
N GLY A 153 10.15 10.68 8.64
CA GLY A 153 10.70 11.48 9.75
C GLY A 153 9.88 11.66 11.04
N ASP A 154 10.40 12.48 11.97
CA ASP A 154 9.80 12.77 13.29
C ASP A 154 8.63 13.77 13.18
N LEU A 155 7.51 13.35 12.61
CA LEU A 155 6.30 14.18 12.45
C LEU A 155 5.57 14.34 13.80
N VAL A 156 5.36 15.59 14.23
CA VAL A 156 4.63 15.91 15.48
C VAL A 156 3.24 16.45 15.18
N GLU A 157 3.14 17.39 14.24
CA GLU A 157 1.85 17.93 13.80
C GLU A 157 1.78 17.95 12.27
N HIS A 158 0.59 17.70 11.74
CA HIS A 158 0.33 17.75 10.31
C HIS A 158 -1.08 18.23 10.05
N PHE A 159 -1.18 19.24 9.18
CA PHE A 159 -2.41 19.83 8.70
C PHE A 159 -2.43 19.63 7.18
N PRO A 160 -3.18 18.64 6.68
CA PRO A 160 -3.28 18.37 5.24
C PRO A 160 -3.84 19.57 4.47
N LEU A 161 -4.81 20.28 5.05
CA LEU A 161 -5.57 21.40 4.43
C LEU A 161 -6.36 21.01 3.17
N SER A 162 -6.67 19.73 3.03
CA SER A 162 -7.49 19.14 1.95
C SER A 162 -8.92 18.79 2.41
N ASP A 163 -9.22 18.98 3.70
CA ASP A 163 -10.53 18.71 4.28
C ASP A 163 -11.54 19.84 4.03
N THR A 164 -12.82 19.52 4.26
CA THR A 164 -13.92 20.47 4.07
C THR A 164 -13.95 21.51 5.18
N TYR A 165 -14.20 22.76 4.83
CA TYR A 165 -14.38 23.85 5.78
C TYR A 165 -15.54 23.59 6.78
N PRO A 166 -15.39 23.83 8.11
CA PRO A 166 -14.48 23.18 9.07
C PRO A 166 -13.07 22.65 8.82
N TYR A 167 -11.98 23.40 8.53
CA TYR A 167 -10.65 22.74 8.56
C TYR A 167 -10.36 22.27 9.99
N ALA A 168 -10.43 20.96 10.21
CA ALA A 168 -10.43 20.31 11.51
C ALA A 168 -9.43 19.14 11.56
N SER A 169 -8.89 18.70 10.42
CA SER A 169 -7.88 17.64 10.39
C SER A 169 -6.50 18.18 10.82
N ALA A 170 -6.18 17.95 12.09
CA ALA A 170 -4.81 17.91 12.61
C ALA A 170 -4.57 16.49 13.15
N ILE A 171 -3.35 15.96 13.00
CA ILE A 171 -3.05 14.59 13.48
C ILE A 171 -3.25 14.44 15.00
N THR A 172 -3.07 15.48 15.83
CA THR A 172 -2.93 15.21 17.29
C THR A 172 -3.78 15.95 18.31
N THR A 173 -4.64 16.93 18.00
CA THR A 173 -5.71 17.52 18.88
C THR A 173 -6.01 18.99 18.59
N ALA A 174 -5.18 19.65 17.78
CA ALA A 174 -5.28 21.09 17.54
C ALA A 174 -6.52 21.46 16.70
N VAL A 175 -7.41 22.29 17.27
CA VAL A 175 -8.52 22.88 16.52
C VAL A 175 -8.06 24.19 15.88
N THR A 176 -8.27 24.30 14.57
CA THR A 176 -8.03 25.54 13.85
C THR A 176 -9.20 26.49 14.04
N ALA A 177 -9.00 27.53 14.83
CA ALA A 177 -9.91 28.67 14.95
C ALA A 177 -9.74 29.62 13.76
N ARG A 178 -10.86 30.25 13.39
CA ARG A 178 -10.94 31.14 12.23
C ARG A 178 -11.05 32.57 12.67
N SER A 179 -10.35 33.45 11.96
CA SER A 179 -10.45 34.88 12.18
C SER A 179 -10.46 35.60 10.85
N VAL A 180 -11.52 36.36 10.60
CA VAL A 180 -11.53 37.40 9.58
C VAL A 180 -10.81 38.60 10.16
N VAL A 181 -9.91 39.19 9.37
CA VAL A 181 -9.23 40.43 9.68
C VAL A 181 -9.55 41.40 8.54
N GLY A 182 -10.46 42.35 8.81
CA GLY A 182 -10.70 43.49 7.93
C GLY A 182 -9.59 44.53 8.13
N PHE A 183 -8.99 45.00 7.03
CA PHE A 183 -8.10 46.15 7.06
C PHE A 183 -8.86 47.47 6.83
N ASP A 184 -10.07 47.36 6.26
CA ASP A 184 -11.03 48.45 6.14
C ASP A 184 -12.40 47.97 6.70
N VAL A 185 -12.98 48.72 7.62
CA VAL A 185 -14.15 48.31 8.44
C VAL A 185 -15.45 48.30 7.62
N THR A 186 -15.36 48.58 6.33
CA THR A 186 -16.50 48.87 5.45
C THR A 186 -17.09 47.61 4.80
N VAL A 187 -16.38 46.47 4.79
CA VAL A 187 -16.86 45.21 4.20
C VAL A 187 -16.82 44.08 5.23
N ALA A 188 -18.01 43.66 5.69
CA ALA A 188 -18.17 42.37 6.37
C ALA A 188 -18.04 41.27 5.32
N ALA A 189 -17.18 40.28 5.57
CA ALA A 189 -17.00 39.11 4.73
C ALA A 189 -16.96 37.88 5.62
N ASP A 190 -17.66 36.83 5.22
CA ASP A 190 -17.61 35.58 5.95
C ASP A 190 -16.31 34.85 5.60
N PRO A 191 -15.67 34.15 6.55
CA PRO A 191 -14.40 33.49 6.27
C PRO A 191 -14.48 32.39 5.21
N GLU A 192 -15.68 31.88 4.88
CA GLU A 192 -15.92 30.95 3.76
C GLU A 192 -15.81 31.63 2.39
N ASP A 193 -16.07 32.94 2.30
CA ASP A 193 -15.86 33.73 1.07
C ASP A 193 -14.36 33.98 0.82
N LEU A 194 -13.53 33.86 1.86
CA LEU A 194 -12.12 34.24 1.83
C LEU A 194 -11.18 33.02 1.81
N ILE A 195 -11.67 31.83 2.18
CA ILE A 195 -10.92 30.58 2.13
C ILE A 195 -11.78 29.49 1.50
N ALA A 196 -11.48 29.16 0.24
CA ALA A 196 -12.15 28.10 -0.49
C ALA A 196 -11.49 26.74 -0.20
N ALA A 197 -12.22 25.83 0.45
CA ALA A 197 -11.79 24.44 0.67
C ALA A 197 -11.74 23.66 -0.65
N GLY A 198 -10.64 22.94 -0.86
CA GLY A 198 -10.37 22.27 -2.14
C GLY A 198 -10.36 23.23 -3.34
N GLY A 199 -10.11 24.52 -3.12
CA GLY A 199 -10.22 25.56 -4.15
C GLY A 199 -9.06 25.57 -5.16
N GLN A 200 -8.04 24.74 -4.95
CA GLN A 200 -6.88 24.64 -5.83
C GLN A 200 -6.33 23.21 -5.87
N ASP A 201 -6.14 22.64 -7.06
CA ASP A 201 -5.46 21.36 -7.22
C ASP A 201 -4.05 21.42 -6.64
N GLY A 202 -3.65 20.34 -5.96
CA GLY A 202 -2.34 20.16 -5.36
C GLY A 202 -1.18 20.16 -6.34
N PRO A 203 0.06 19.96 -5.85
CA PRO A 203 1.20 19.84 -6.74
C PRO A 203 1.01 18.66 -7.71
N PRO A 204 1.65 18.67 -8.90
CA PRO A 204 1.25 17.78 -10.01
C PRO A 204 1.28 16.27 -9.71
N GLY A 205 2.14 15.85 -8.80
CA GLY A 205 2.28 14.47 -8.33
C GLY A 205 1.26 14.08 -7.27
N ASP A 206 0.52 15.02 -6.72
CA ASP A 206 -0.51 14.78 -5.74
C ASP A 206 -1.89 14.66 -6.38
N ASP A 207 -2.82 14.12 -5.62
CA ASP A 207 -4.19 13.82 -6.04
C ASP A 207 -5.26 14.37 -5.09
N GLN A 208 -4.86 15.33 -4.27
CA GLN A 208 -5.75 16.16 -3.49
C GLN A 208 -5.83 17.58 -4.07
N SER A 209 -6.86 18.30 -3.61
CA SER A 209 -6.99 19.74 -3.78
C SER A 209 -6.95 20.38 -2.39
N TYR A 210 -6.40 21.59 -2.31
CA TYR A 210 -6.11 22.27 -1.06
C TYR A 210 -6.87 23.59 -0.90
N ALA A 211 -6.86 24.08 0.33
CA ALA A 211 -7.36 25.39 0.70
C ALA A 211 -6.73 26.50 -0.15
N ARG A 212 -7.59 27.36 -0.72
CA ARG A 212 -7.20 28.56 -1.47
C ARG A 212 -7.67 29.82 -0.76
N TRP A 213 -6.74 30.71 -0.45
CA TRP A 213 -6.99 32.03 0.11
C TRP A 213 -7.24 33.03 -1.00
N GLN A 214 -8.35 33.74 -0.89
CA GLN A 214 -8.70 34.85 -1.75
C GLN A 214 -9.08 36.06 -0.90
N GLY A 215 -8.42 37.18 -1.14
CA GLY A 215 -8.78 38.45 -0.50
C GLY A 215 -9.90 39.15 -1.28
N ILE A 216 -10.66 39.99 -0.60
CA ILE A 216 -11.52 40.99 -1.27
C ILE A 216 -10.68 42.23 -1.50
N THR A 217 -10.74 42.77 -2.73
CA THR A 217 -10.03 43.99 -3.12
C THR A 217 -10.95 44.94 -3.88
N ASP A 218 -10.74 46.26 -3.72
CA ASP A 218 -11.38 47.32 -4.51
C ASP A 218 -10.56 47.74 -5.74
N GLY A 219 -9.46 47.04 -6.04
CA GLY A 219 -8.52 47.43 -7.08
C GLY A 219 -7.33 48.26 -6.58
N ALA A 220 -7.40 48.81 -5.37
CA ALA A 220 -6.39 49.68 -4.78
C ALA A 220 -5.88 49.18 -3.42
N ALA A 221 -6.66 48.40 -2.66
CA ALA A 221 -6.30 47.84 -1.37
C ALA A 221 -7.02 46.51 -1.12
N PHE A 222 -6.57 45.78 -0.10
CA PHE A 222 -7.32 44.64 0.44
C PHE A 222 -8.36 45.13 1.44
N LEU A 223 -9.61 44.81 1.21
CA LEU A 223 -10.74 45.17 2.07
C LEU A 223 -10.93 44.15 3.20
N ALA A 224 -10.83 42.85 2.88
CA ALA A 224 -10.98 41.77 3.84
C ALA A 224 -10.09 40.57 3.54
N ARG A 225 -9.63 39.89 4.59
CA ARG A 225 -8.82 38.66 4.53
C ARG A 225 -9.13 37.73 5.69
N ALA A 226 -8.83 36.45 5.50
CA ALA A 226 -8.98 35.46 6.54
C ALA A 226 -7.63 34.79 6.85
N ARG A 227 -7.46 34.41 8.11
CA ARG A 227 -6.36 33.57 8.56
C ARG A 227 -6.90 32.40 9.35
N LEU A 228 -6.13 31.33 9.35
CA LEU A 228 -6.35 30.17 10.19
C LEU A 228 -5.37 30.23 11.35
N SER A 229 -5.84 30.00 12.58
CA SER A 229 -5.00 29.95 13.78
C SER A 229 -5.31 28.69 14.57
N ALA A 230 -4.30 27.91 14.93
CA ALA A 230 -4.44 26.75 15.81
C ALA A 230 -3.69 26.99 17.11
N THR A 231 -4.26 26.51 18.22
CA THR A 231 -3.51 26.37 19.48
C THR A 231 -2.82 25.02 19.44
N ILE A 232 -1.52 25.01 19.65
CA ILE A 232 -0.67 23.80 19.63
C ILE A 232 0.09 23.73 20.94
N ASP A 233 0.55 22.54 21.34
CA ASP A 233 1.39 22.34 22.52
C ASP A 233 2.54 21.40 22.15
N VAL A 234 3.50 21.95 21.39
CA VAL A 234 4.63 21.18 20.86
C VAL A 234 5.90 21.54 21.64
N PRO A 235 6.37 20.66 22.54
CA PRO A 235 7.62 20.88 23.28
C PRO A 235 8.83 20.70 22.37
N VAL A 236 9.84 21.55 22.54
CA VAL A 236 11.13 21.49 21.84
C VAL A 236 12.24 21.42 22.87
N GLY A 237 13.04 20.36 22.84
CA GLY A 237 14.21 20.17 23.68
C GLY A 237 15.37 21.07 23.28
N ALA A 238 16.28 21.32 24.22
CA ALA A 238 17.42 22.22 24.01
C ALA A 238 18.41 21.76 22.93
N THR A 239 18.37 20.48 22.56
CA THR A 239 19.21 19.87 21.52
C THR A 239 18.45 19.59 20.23
N ASP A 240 17.15 19.84 20.19
CA ASP A 240 16.32 19.46 19.06
C ASP A 240 16.47 20.44 17.90
N VAL A 241 16.20 19.92 16.72
CA VAL A 241 15.93 20.68 15.51
C VAL A 241 14.42 20.77 15.35
N VAL A 242 13.95 21.96 15.01
CA VAL A 242 12.57 22.18 14.58
C VAL A 242 12.58 22.36 13.08
N ALA A 243 11.75 21.60 12.38
CA ALA A 243 11.50 21.80 10.96
C ALA A 243 10.00 22.01 10.70
N VAL A 244 9.69 23.07 9.98
CA VAL A 244 8.33 23.39 9.56
C VAL A 244 8.32 23.45 8.05
N SER A 245 7.53 22.59 7.43
CA SER A 245 7.41 22.57 5.97
C SER A 245 5.97 22.74 5.52
N MET A 246 5.78 23.27 4.32
CA MET A 246 4.47 23.39 3.70
C MET A 246 4.59 23.49 2.19
N TRP A 247 3.56 23.04 1.49
CA TRP A 247 3.38 23.34 0.08
C TRP A 247 2.62 24.65 -0.08
N VAL A 248 3.14 25.54 -0.92
CA VAL A 248 2.51 26.83 -1.22
C VAL A 248 2.46 27.07 -2.72
N ARG A 249 1.39 27.72 -3.18
CA ARG A 249 1.25 28.25 -4.54
C ARG A 249 0.77 29.67 -4.45
N ALA A 250 1.70 30.62 -4.55
CA ALA A 250 1.35 32.03 -4.54
C ALA A 250 0.71 32.43 -5.87
N GLU A 251 -0.35 33.23 -5.80
CA GLU A 251 -0.99 33.80 -6.98
C GLU A 251 -0.61 35.27 -7.13
N ALA A 252 -0.60 35.76 -8.37
CA ALA A 252 -0.51 37.19 -8.59
C ALA A 252 -1.74 37.89 -8.00
N ASP A 253 -1.52 38.94 -7.21
CA ASP A 253 -2.59 39.89 -6.94
C ASP A 253 -3.00 40.52 -8.30
N PRO A 254 -4.30 40.48 -8.69
CA PRO A 254 -4.79 41.11 -9.91
C PRO A 254 -4.44 42.60 -10.03
N ASN A 255 -4.12 43.27 -8.91
CA ASN A 255 -3.77 44.70 -8.87
C ASN A 255 -2.26 44.97 -8.83
N GLY A 256 -1.43 43.94 -9.00
CA GLY A 256 0.02 44.10 -9.15
C GLY A 256 0.77 44.41 -7.85
N TYR A 257 0.12 44.30 -6.68
CA TYR A 257 0.85 44.37 -5.42
C TYR A 257 1.90 43.24 -5.35
N PRO A 258 3.12 43.53 -4.89
CA PRO A 258 4.13 42.49 -4.71
C PRO A 258 3.80 41.51 -3.56
N GLY A 259 2.65 41.66 -2.88
CA GLY A 259 2.48 41.25 -1.51
C GLY A 259 2.01 39.84 -1.21
N SER A 260 2.95 38.96 -0.90
CA SER A 260 2.70 37.75 -0.11
C SER A 260 3.27 37.90 1.31
N TYR A 261 2.81 38.88 2.10
CA TYR A 261 3.61 39.42 3.21
C TYR A 261 3.68 38.59 4.51
N ALA A 262 2.82 37.58 4.74
CA ALA A 262 3.07 36.56 5.77
C ALA A 262 2.34 35.25 5.46
N VAL A 263 3.10 34.18 5.23
CA VAL A 263 2.56 32.86 4.93
C VAL A 263 2.23 32.14 6.24
N LEU A 264 3.11 32.25 7.23
CA LEU A 264 3.09 31.46 8.47
C LEU A 264 3.67 32.24 9.64
N SER A 265 3.11 32.05 10.83
CA SER A 265 3.81 32.30 12.09
C SER A 265 3.56 31.19 13.11
N ILE A 266 4.61 30.72 13.76
CA ILE A 266 4.57 29.80 14.90
C ILE A 266 5.20 30.50 16.10
N LEU A 267 4.46 30.64 17.19
CA LEU A 267 4.84 31.47 18.33
C LEU A 267 4.74 30.70 19.65
N ASP A 268 5.64 31.00 20.57
CA ASP A 268 5.53 30.67 21.98
C ASP A 268 4.58 31.63 22.73
N ALA A 269 4.38 31.38 24.02
CA ALA A 269 3.49 32.19 24.86
C ALA A 269 3.97 33.65 25.06
N SER A 270 5.25 33.93 24.80
CA SER A 270 5.87 35.26 24.88
C SER A 270 5.83 36.03 23.55
N GLY A 271 5.42 35.37 22.45
CA GLY A 271 5.42 35.93 21.10
C GLY A 271 6.75 35.78 20.35
N GLY A 272 7.71 35.03 20.89
CA GLY A 272 8.90 34.57 20.18
C GLY A 272 8.58 33.39 19.26
N GLY A 273 9.33 33.20 18.17
CA GLY A 273 9.16 32.03 17.31
C GLY A 273 9.57 32.23 15.86
N ILE A 274 8.97 31.43 14.98
CA ILE A 274 9.27 31.32 13.55
C ILE A 274 8.22 32.10 12.76
N ILE A 275 8.66 33.01 11.89
CA ILE A 275 7.77 33.80 11.02
C ILE A 275 8.28 33.71 9.59
N LEU A 276 7.39 33.36 8.67
CA LEU A 276 7.65 33.35 7.23
C LEU A 276 6.82 34.46 6.57
N GLY A 277 7.50 35.40 5.93
CA GLY A 277 6.87 36.48 5.19
C GLY A 277 7.66 36.85 3.94
N ASP A 278 7.30 37.98 3.33
CA ASP A 278 7.98 38.50 2.13
C ASP A 278 8.67 39.81 2.49
N ASP A 279 9.89 39.98 2.01
CA ASP A 279 10.63 41.24 2.13
C ASP A 279 10.05 42.23 1.12
N THR A 280 9.33 43.24 1.62
CA THR A 280 8.65 44.28 0.82
C THR A 280 9.60 45.06 -0.08
N VAL A 281 10.91 45.07 0.21
CA VAL A 281 11.92 45.82 -0.54
C VAL A 281 12.58 44.95 -1.61
N ALA A 282 12.79 43.67 -1.33
CA ALA A 282 13.50 42.74 -2.20
C ALA A 282 12.59 41.80 -3.02
N GLY A 283 11.32 41.65 -2.63
CA GLY A 283 10.36 40.73 -3.24
C GLY A 283 10.77 39.27 -3.11
N SER A 284 11.34 38.92 -1.95
CA SER A 284 11.94 37.63 -1.61
C SER A 284 11.36 37.05 -0.34
N LEU A 285 11.25 35.72 -0.27
CA LEU A 285 10.83 35.02 0.93
C LEU A 285 11.79 35.30 2.10
N GLN A 286 11.25 35.67 3.26
CA GLN A 286 12.01 36.00 4.45
C GLN A 286 11.56 35.13 5.62
N LEU A 287 12.50 34.36 6.16
CA LEU A 287 12.36 33.63 7.41
C LEU A 287 12.94 34.49 8.54
N THR A 288 12.13 34.77 9.54
CA THR A 288 12.53 35.47 10.76
C THR A 288 12.39 34.53 11.95
N TRP A 289 13.47 34.31 12.68
CA TRP A 289 13.42 33.79 14.04
C TRP A 289 13.42 34.96 15.02
N ARG A 290 12.54 34.93 16.02
CA ARG A 290 12.46 35.93 17.10
C ARG A 290 12.57 35.28 18.47
N ALA A 291 13.53 35.70 19.27
CA ALA A 291 13.63 35.36 20.69
C ALA A 291 13.64 36.66 21.51
N GLY A 292 12.46 37.20 21.83
CA GLY A 292 12.35 38.51 22.46
C GLY A 292 12.82 39.65 21.54
N VAL A 293 13.94 40.30 21.87
CA VAL A 293 14.55 41.38 21.05
C VAL A 293 15.54 40.87 20.00
N ASP A 294 16.03 39.64 20.15
CA ASP A 294 17.02 39.07 19.24
C ASP A 294 16.33 38.46 18.02
N THR A 295 16.82 38.83 16.83
CA THR A 295 16.28 38.36 15.56
C THR A 295 17.37 37.78 14.66
N ALA A 296 17.09 36.61 14.10
CA ALA A 296 17.82 36.09 12.94
C ALA A 296 16.90 36.21 11.73
N VAL A 297 17.45 36.70 10.64
CA VAL A 297 16.72 36.90 9.38
C VAL A 297 17.47 36.17 8.28
N VAL A 298 16.76 35.27 7.61
CA VAL A 298 17.23 34.59 6.40
C VAL A 298 16.36 35.08 5.25
N THR A 299 16.98 35.69 4.25
CA THR A 299 16.30 36.08 3.02
C THR A 299 16.62 35.07 1.93
N GLY A 300 15.59 34.56 1.28
CA GLY A 300 15.68 33.59 0.21
C GLY A 300 15.38 34.18 -1.18
N HIS A 301 15.00 33.31 -2.10
CA HIS A 301 14.55 33.65 -3.44
C HIS A 301 13.09 34.09 -3.42
N ARG A 302 12.69 34.74 -4.51
CA ARG A 302 11.30 35.08 -4.76
C ARG A 302 10.49 33.80 -4.95
N LEU A 303 9.34 33.72 -4.28
CA LEU A 303 8.40 32.63 -4.51
C LEU A 303 7.85 32.75 -5.94
N GLU A 304 8.00 31.69 -6.73
CA GLU A 304 7.41 31.64 -8.06
C GLU A 304 5.90 31.76 -7.99
N ARG A 305 5.32 32.54 -8.90
CA ARG A 305 3.88 32.69 -9.01
C ARG A 305 3.29 31.54 -9.82
N ASP A 306 2.10 31.13 -9.42
CA ASP A 306 1.27 30.14 -10.09
C ASP A 306 1.87 28.72 -10.17
N ALA A 307 2.95 28.47 -9.44
CA ALA A 307 3.60 27.17 -9.28
C ALA A 307 3.64 26.74 -7.81
N TRP A 308 3.51 25.45 -7.57
CA TRP A 308 3.66 24.88 -6.23
C TRP A 308 5.14 24.83 -5.81
N ARG A 309 5.43 25.11 -4.54
CA ARG A 309 6.77 25.00 -3.98
C ARG A 309 6.68 24.40 -2.57
N LEU A 310 7.55 23.45 -2.27
CA LEU A 310 7.79 23.00 -0.90
C LEU A 310 8.72 24.02 -0.25
N ILE A 311 8.26 24.65 0.82
CA ILE A 311 9.07 25.52 1.67
C ILE A 311 9.38 24.76 2.94
N THR A 312 10.62 24.80 3.42
CA THR A 312 11.01 24.27 4.72
C THR A 312 11.83 25.29 5.49
N MET A 313 11.46 25.52 6.73
CA MET A 313 12.17 26.36 7.68
C MET A 313 12.72 25.47 8.77
N ARG A 314 14.01 25.61 9.07
CA ARG A 314 14.67 24.81 10.10
C ARG A 314 15.30 25.71 11.15
N VAL A 315 15.17 25.35 12.43
CA VAL A 315 15.77 26.05 13.56
C VAL A 315 16.43 25.03 14.48
N HIS A 316 17.74 25.19 14.71
CA HIS A 316 18.51 24.38 15.64
C HIS A 316 18.51 25.04 17.02
N SER A 317 17.91 24.36 18.01
CA SER A 317 17.73 24.93 19.36
C SER A 317 19.04 25.13 20.11
N SER A 318 20.07 24.32 19.81
CA SER A 318 21.37 24.35 20.48
C SER A 318 22.35 25.35 19.88
N THR A 319 22.31 25.59 18.57
CA THR A 319 23.26 26.44 17.86
C THR A 319 22.68 27.78 17.44
N GLY A 320 21.34 27.91 17.40
CA GLY A 320 20.66 29.05 16.81
C GLY A 320 20.77 29.11 15.29
N LEU A 321 21.24 28.04 14.61
CA LEU A 321 21.24 27.97 13.15
C LEU A 321 19.79 27.96 12.64
N VAL A 322 19.51 28.84 11.70
CA VAL A 322 18.22 28.99 11.02
C VAL A 322 18.44 28.82 9.53
N GLU A 323 17.63 27.98 8.89
CA GLU A 323 17.75 27.65 7.47
C GLU A 323 16.41 27.77 6.76
N LEU A 324 16.44 28.22 5.50
CA LEU A 324 15.30 28.31 4.61
C LEU A 324 15.60 27.55 3.33
N TRP A 325 14.74 26.59 3.01
CA TRP A 325 14.79 25.79 1.79
C TRP A 325 13.51 26.00 0.98
N SER A 326 13.66 26.04 -0.34
CA SER A 326 12.57 26.27 -1.28
C SER A 326 12.77 25.43 -2.53
N GLY A 327 11.87 24.48 -2.75
CA GLY A 327 11.95 23.57 -3.89
C GLY A 327 13.19 22.70 -3.85
N ALA A 328 14.01 22.74 -4.90
CA ALA A 328 15.27 22.02 -4.94
C ALA A 328 16.44 22.82 -4.34
N ASP A 329 16.25 24.07 -3.92
CA ASP A 329 17.36 24.97 -3.55
C ASP A 329 17.43 25.24 -2.04
N VAL A 330 18.63 25.14 -1.45
CA VAL A 330 18.92 25.78 -0.16
C VAL A 330 18.98 27.29 -0.39
N THR A 331 18.00 27.99 0.16
CA THR A 331 17.76 29.39 -0.18
C THR A 331 18.57 30.35 0.69
N GLY A 332 18.88 29.96 1.93
CA GLY A 332 19.78 30.71 2.80
C GLY A 332 19.88 30.13 4.21
N SER A 333 20.86 30.60 4.97
CA SER A 333 21.04 30.28 6.39
C SER A 333 21.55 31.49 7.17
N ALA A 334 21.17 31.60 8.44
CA ALA A 334 21.69 32.58 9.38
C ALA A 334 21.83 31.94 10.77
N THR A 335 22.56 32.58 11.66
CA THR A 335 22.68 32.13 13.05
C THR A 335 22.11 33.21 13.97
N ALA A 336 21.18 32.82 14.84
CA ALA A 336 20.64 33.68 15.87
C ALA A 336 21.75 34.12 16.84
N PRO A 337 21.75 35.39 17.30
CA PRO A 337 22.71 35.86 18.28
C PRO A 337 22.72 35.05 19.58
N VAL A 338 21.55 34.49 19.92
CA VAL A 338 21.33 33.63 21.08
C VAL A 338 20.61 32.37 20.61
N ALA A 339 21.13 31.20 20.99
CA ALA A 339 20.50 29.93 20.69
C ALA A 339 19.16 29.80 21.45
N PRO A 340 18.09 29.27 20.82
CA PRO A 340 16.75 29.18 21.43
C PRO A 340 16.71 28.43 22.76
N GLY A 341 17.50 27.37 22.93
CA GLY A 341 17.35 26.45 24.05
C GLY A 341 16.02 25.69 24.00
N ALA A 342 15.54 25.19 25.13
CA ALA A 342 14.25 24.51 25.21
C ALA A 342 13.10 25.53 25.22
N TRP A 343 12.03 25.26 24.47
CA TRP A 343 10.86 26.13 24.35
C TRP A 343 9.62 25.33 23.92
N THR A 344 8.45 25.96 23.95
CA THR A 344 7.18 25.33 23.56
C THR A 344 6.49 26.18 22.51
N MET A 345 6.12 25.57 21.39
CA MET A 345 5.26 26.23 20.41
C MET A 345 3.82 26.19 20.92
N SER A 346 3.19 27.36 20.99
CA SER A 346 1.85 27.52 21.60
C SER A 346 0.76 27.91 20.59
N ARG A 347 1.18 28.51 19.47
CA ARG A 347 0.25 29.06 18.49
C ARG A 347 0.81 28.94 17.08
N LEU A 348 0.00 28.41 16.19
CA LEU A 348 0.21 28.38 14.75
C LEU A 348 -0.75 29.35 14.07
N THR A 349 -0.30 30.08 13.05
CA THR A 349 -1.17 30.92 12.21
C THR A 349 -0.70 30.87 10.76
N ILE A 350 -1.63 30.68 9.81
CA ILE A 350 -1.37 30.65 8.38
C ILE A 350 -2.30 31.57 7.59
N GLY A 351 -1.83 31.98 6.41
CA GLY A 351 -2.62 32.74 5.44
C GLY A 351 -2.80 34.23 5.75
N SER A 352 -2.07 34.75 6.75
CA SER A 352 -2.17 36.15 7.16
C SER A 352 -1.59 37.08 6.09
N ILE A 353 -2.41 37.71 5.25
CA ILE A 353 -1.93 38.51 4.10
C ILE A 353 -1.39 37.62 2.95
N TYR A 354 -1.99 36.44 2.78
CA TYR A 354 -1.68 35.53 1.69
C TYR A 354 -2.78 35.49 0.64
N GLN A 355 -2.39 35.30 -0.62
CA GLN A 355 -3.28 35.01 -1.73
C GLN A 355 -2.68 33.86 -2.55
N GLY A 356 -3.45 32.80 -2.73
CA GLY A 356 -2.98 31.55 -3.32
C GLY A 356 -3.40 30.33 -2.50
N ALA A 357 -2.74 29.20 -2.69
CA ALA A 357 -3.07 27.95 -2.02
C ALA A 357 -1.97 27.44 -1.09
N MET A 358 -2.36 26.74 -0.03
CA MET A 358 -1.44 26.08 0.89
C MET A 358 -1.93 24.67 1.20
N GLY A 359 -1.00 23.71 1.32
CA GLY A 359 -1.29 22.32 1.68
C GLY A 359 -0.16 21.69 2.47
N GLN A 360 -0.45 20.57 3.13
CA GLN A 360 0.55 19.70 3.78
C GLN A 360 1.50 20.45 4.73
N LEU A 361 0.94 21.27 5.62
CA LEU A 361 1.73 21.93 6.65
C LEU A 361 2.15 20.89 7.70
N GLN A 362 3.45 20.73 7.89
CA GLN A 362 4.06 19.77 8.81
C GLN A 362 4.95 20.47 9.83
N ILE A 363 4.91 19.99 11.08
CA ILE A 363 5.85 20.36 12.14
C ILE A 363 6.56 19.10 12.59
N ARG A 364 7.89 19.15 12.56
CA ARG A 364 8.78 18.07 12.95
C ARG A 364 9.73 18.55 14.05
N VAL A 365 9.94 17.74 15.07
CA VAL A 365 10.82 18.06 16.20
C VAL A 365 11.62 16.82 16.57
N GLY A 366 12.94 16.97 16.63
CA GLY A 366 13.87 15.88 16.90
C GLY A 366 15.30 16.24 16.51
N PRO A 367 16.30 15.42 16.84
CA PRO A 367 17.70 15.71 16.54
C PRO A 367 17.98 15.83 15.02
N ASP A 368 17.22 15.09 14.21
CA ASP A 368 17.32 15.07 12.74
C ASP A 368 16.01 15.54 12.09
N ALA A 369 15.27 16.46 12.73
CA ALA A 369 14.01 16.97 12.19
C ALA A 369 14.23 17.55 10.79
N MET A 370 13.67 16.86 9.79
CA MET A 370 13.76 17.16 8.35
C MET A 370 15.20 17.46 7.88
N THR A 371 15.89 16.46 7.35
CA THR A 371 17.13 16.68 6.62
C THR A 371 16.84 17.29 5.24
N TYR A 372 17.87 17.86 4.61
CA TYR A 372 17.72 18.41 3.26
C TYR A 372 17.44 17.30 2.23
N ASP A 373 17.98 16.10 2.42
CA ASP A 373 17.65 14.94 1.58
C ASP A 373 16.17 14.56 1.70
N MET A 374 15.60 14.57 2.90
CA MET A 374 14.15 14.36 3.11
C MET A 374 13.31 15.46 2.46
N HIS A 375 13.80 16.72 2.45
CA HIS A 375 13.16 17.83 1.75
C HIS A 375 13.14 17.64 0.24
N LEU A 376 14.27 17.24 -0.34
CA LEU A 376 14.36 16.95 -1.77
C LEU A 376 13.46 15.77 -2.14
N GLU A 377 13.46 14.70 -1.35
CA GLU A 377 12.59 13.54 -1.58
C GLU A 377 11.11 13.95 -1.56
N GLN A 378 10.67 14.71 -0.55
CA GLN A 378 9.29 15.20 -0.47
C GLN A 378 8.95 16.16 -1.62
N TYR A 379 9.88 17.04 -2.01
CA TYR A 379 9.71 17.96 -3.15
C TYR A 379 9.54 17.19 -4.47
N GLU A 380 10.42 16.22 -4.74
CA GLU A 380 10.32 15.36 -5.92
C GLU A 380 9.02 14.56 -5.91
N HIS A 381 8.62 14.04 -4.74
CA HIS A 381 7.37 13.30 -4.58
C HIS A 381 6.14 14.14 -4.88
N GLY A 382 6.07 15.39 -4.41
CA GLY A 382 4.94 16.28 -4.72
C GLY A 382 4.82 16.60 -6.22
N TYR A 383 5.92 16.55 -6.98
CA TYR A 383 5.89 16.78 -8.43
C TYR A 383 5.71 15.51 -9.26
N ARG A 384 6.26 14.38 -8.81
CA ARG A 384 6.26 13.12 -9.56
C ARG A 384 5.13 12.20 -9.13
N GLY A 385 4.70 12.22 -7.88
CA GLY A 385 3.63 11.37 -7.38
C GLY A 385 3.95 9.89 -7.56
N LEU A 386 5.18 9.46 -7.24
CA LEU A 386 5.68 8.10 -7.51
C LEU A 386 5.80 7.73 -9.00
N HIS A 387 5.70 8.68 -9.94
CA HIS A 387 5.84 8.40 -11.37
C HIS A 387 7.16 7.67 -11.68
N ARG A 388 7.07 6.62 -12.50
CA ARG A 388 8.15 5.72 -12.92
C ARG A 388 8.74 4.81 -11.84
N GLN A 389 8.15 4.76 -10.64
CA GLN A 389 8.38 3.57 -9.81
C GLN A 389 7.98 2.32 -10.59
N THR A 390 8.83 1.31 -10.51
CA THR A 390 8.50 -0.04 -10.98
C THR A 390 7.35 -0.62 -10.14
N VAL A 391 6.69 -1.66 -10.65
CA VAL A 391 5.67 -2.40 -9.88
C VAL A 391 6.24 -2.87 -8.53
N ALA A 392 7.48 -3.37 -8.51
CA ALA A 392 8.16 -3.79 -7.29
C ALA A 392 8.29 -2.66 -6.27
N GLU A 393 8.88 -1.54 -6.68
CA GLU A 393 9.06 -0.36 -5.82
C GLU A 393 7.71 0.20 -5.35
N ARG A 394 6.70 0.18 -6.22
CA ARG A 394 5.36 0.67 -5.88
C ARG A 394 4.70 -0.21 -4.81
N ILE A 395 4.79 -1.53 -4.92
CA ILE A 395 4.23 -2.45 -3.92
C ILE A 395 4.89 -2.22 -2.56
N VAL A 396 6.22 -2.10 -2.51
CA VAL A 396 6.96 -1.82 -1.27
C VAL A 396 6.55 -0.46 -0.67
N THR A 397 6.47 0.58 -1.49
CA THR A 397 6.07 1.93 -1.05
C THR A 397 4.66 1.94 -0.45
N LEU A 398 3.69 1.34 -1.15
CA LEU A 398 2.30 1.27 -0.71
C LEU A 398 2.15 0.41 0.55
N ALA A 399 2.83 -0.72 0.63
CA ALA A 399 2.83 -1.54 1.84
C ALA A 399 3.39 -0.75 3.05
N GLY A 400 4.46 0.03 2.83
CA GLY A 400 5.02 0.92 3.85
C GLY A 400 4.03 2.01 4.31
N TYR A 401 3.31 2.65 3.38
CA TYR A 401 2.25 3.61 3.73
C TYR A 401 1.14 2.99 4.57
N ALA A 402 0.80 1.73 4.32
CA ALA A 402 -0.18 0.99 5.10
C ALA A 402 0.36 0.45 6.45
N GLY A 403 1.61 0.76 6.81
CA GLY A 403 2.24 0.31 8.04
C GLY A 403 2.66 -1.16 8.04
N VAL A 404 2.74 -1.81 6.87
CA VAL A 404 3.24 -3.18 6.76
C VAL A 404 4.75 -3.17 7.01
N PRO A 405 5.27 -3.99 7.95
CA PRO A 405 6.71 -4.08 8.17
C PRO A 405 7.45 -4.51 6.91
N ALA A 406 8.60 -3.89 6.62
CA ALA A 406 9.39 -4.20 5.42
C ALA A 406 9.82 -5.68 5.34
N ALA A 407 9.97 -6.36 6.48
CA ALA A 407 10.28 -7.78 6.54
C ALA A 407 9.12 -8.70 6.07
N GLU A 408 7.92 -8.16 5.90
CA GLU A 408 6.72 -8.88 5.44
C GLU A 408 6.39 -8.64 3.95
N VAL A 409 7.30 -8.02 3.21
CA VAL A 409 7.13 -7.73 1.79
C VAL A 409 8.31 -8.34 1.03
N ASP A 410 8.06 -9.40 0.26
CA ASP A 410 9.07 -10.07 -0.57
C ASP A 410 8.69 -9.99 -2.06
N VAL A 411 9.11 -8.90 -2.68
CA VAL A 411 8.72 -8.58 -4.06
C VAL A 411 9.93 -8.66 -4.97
N SER A 412 9.84 -9.47 -6.01
CA SER A 412 10.90 -9.61 -7.00
C SER A 412 11.15 -8.30 -7.74
N ALA A 413 12.40 -7.85 -7.78
CA ALA A 413 12.81 -6.69 -8.59
C ALA A 413 12.56 -6.88 -10.10
N ALA A 414 12.29 -8.11 -10.55
CA ALA A 414 11.88 -8.39 -11.92
C ALA A 414 10.41 -7.98 -12.22
N CYS A 415 9.62 -7.57 -11.22
CA CYS A 415 8.39 -6.80 -11.40
C CYS A 415 8.73 -5.36 -11.79
N SER A 416 9.30 -5.18 -12.99
CA SER A 416 10.03 -3.98 -13.40
C SER A 416 9.22 -2.97 -14.22
N THR A 417 7.94 -3.22 -14.48
CA THR A 417 7.11 -2.31 -15.29
C THR A 417 7.00 -0.93 -14.64
N PRO A 418 7.42 0.17 -15.32
CA PRO A 418 7.30 1.52 -14.76
C PRO A 418 5.86 2.01 -14.76
N MET A 419 5.40 2.57 -13.64
CA MET A 419 4.02 3.01 -13.45
C MET A 419 3.84 4.53 -13.62
N GLN A 420 2.61 4.96 -13.91
CA GLN A 420 2.25 6.37 -13.91
C GLN A 420 2.32 6.97 -12.49
N ALA A 421 2.13 8.29 -12.41
CA ALA A 421 1.91 8.95 -11.12
C ALA A 421 0.70 8.31 -10.41
N ALA A 422 0.88 7.96 -9.15
CA ALA A 422 -0.13 7.38 -8.28
C ALA A 422 -1.33 8.30 -8.10
N ARG A 423 -2.48 7.70 -7.83
CA ARG A 423 -3.71 8.36 -7.39
C ARG A 423 -4.30 7.47 -6.30
N LEU A 424 -3.98 7.78 -5.04
CA LEU A 424 -4.27 6.97 -3.86
C LEU A 424 -5.50 7.45 -3.09
N ALA A 425 -5.92 8.71 -3.23
CA ALA A 425 -7.02 9.29 -2.49
C ALA A 425 -8.30 8.45 -2.59
N GLY A 426 -8.78 7.95 -1.44
CA GLY A 426 -9.99 7.13 -1.34
C GLY A 426 -9.82 5.66 -1.75
N VAL A 427 -8.59 5.21 -2.04
CA VAL A 427 -8.28 3.82 -2.42
C VAL A 427 -7.78 3.05 -1.20
N THR A 428 -8.28 1.83 -1.00
CA THR A 428 -7.74 0.96 0.08
C THR A 428 -6.32 0.49 -0.26
N PRO A 429 -5.46 0.22 0.74
CA PRO A 429 -4.14 -0.35 0.52
C PRO A 429 -4.13 -1.58 -0.38
N ALA A 430 -5.01 -2.54 -0.13
CA ALA A 430 -5.09 -3.77 -0.93
C ALA A 430 -5.48 -3.50 -2.39
N GLN A 431 -6.43 -2.59 -2.65
CA GLN A 431 -6.78 -2.18 -4.02
C GLN A 431 -5.59 -1.55 -4.74
N ALA A 432 -4.84 -0.66 -4.07
CA ALA A 432 -3.67 -0.01 -4.66
C ALA A 432 -2.56 -1.02 -4.98
N LEU A 433 -2.31 -2.00 -4.10
CA LEU A 433 -1.35 -3.08 -4.32
C LEU A 433 -1.76 -3.98 -5.50
N ARG A 434 -3.04 -4.38 -5.58
CA ARG A 434 -3.57 -5.16 -6.71
C ARG A 434 -3.47 -4.39 -8.03
N ALA A 435 -3.75 -3.09 -8.03
CA ALA A 435 -3.62 -2.23 -9.21
C ALA A 435 -2.15 -2.13 -9.68
N ALA A 436 -1.20 -2.03 -8.75
CA ALA A 436 0.22 -2.08 -9.05
C ALA A 436 0.62 -3.41 -9.72
N ALA A 437 0.30 -4.54 -9.10
CA ALA A 437 0.60 -5.86 -9.67
C ALA A 437 -0.08 -6.08 -11.05
N THR A 438 -1.32 -5.63 -11.21
CA THR A 438 -2.05 -5.73 -12.48
C THR A 438 -1.35 -4.97 -13.61
N THR A 439 -0.64 -3.88 -13.31
CA THR A 439 0.11 -3.11 -14.32
C THR A 439 1.25 -3.92 -14.94
N GLY A 440 1.92 -4.78 -14.17
CA GLY A 440 2.91 -5.75 -14.70
C GLY A 440 2.29 -7.03 -15.26
N GLN A 441 0.97 -7.24 -15.04
CA GLN A 441 0.30 -8.53 -15.15
C GLN A 441 0.94 -9.59 -14.23
N ASP A 442 1.46 -9.14 -13.09
CA ASP A 442 2.15 -9.94 -12.11
C ASP A 442 1.16 -10.61 -11.14
N LEU A 443 1.59 -11.70 -10.53
CA LEU A 443 0.78 -12.41 -9.54
C LEU A 443 1.12 -11.89 -8.15
N LEU A 444 0.19 -11.16 -7.51
CA LEU A 444 0.30 -10.72 -6.12
C LEU A 444 -0.45 -11.66 -5.18
N VAL A 445 0.24 -12.30 -4.25
CA VAL A 445 -0.33 -13.23 -3.26
C VAL A 445 0.28 -12.96 -1.89
N THR A 446 -0.38 -13.43 -0.83
CA THR A 446 0.32 -13.67 0.43
C THR A 446 0.76 -15.15 0.43
N ASP A 447 2.04 -15.41 0.64
CA ASP A 447 2.56 -16.78 0.66
C ASP A 447 2.26 -17.51 1.99
N GLY A 448 2.64 -18.79 2.09
CA GLY A 448 2.44 -19.59 3.30
C GLY A 448 3.01 -18.94 4.58
N PRO A 449 4.24 -18.42 4.56
CA PRO A 449 4.83 -17.62 5.64
C PRO A 449 4.11 -16.30 5.98
N GLY A 450 3.18 -15.81 5.15
CA GLY A 450 2.45 -14.57 5.39
C GLY A 450 3.07 -13.33 4.76
N LEU A 451 4.04 -13.49 3.85
CA LEU A 451 4.70 -12.38 3.15
C LEU A 451 3.86 -11.93 1.96
N ILE A 452 3.76 -10.62 1.74
CA ILE A 452 3.23 -10.06 0.49
C ILE A 452 4.26 -10.32 -0.61
N THR A 453 3.90 -11.17 -1.57
CA THR A 453 4.80 -11.64 -2.62
C THR A 453 4.23 -11.33 -3.99
N ALA A 454 5.07 -10.79 -4.88
CA ALA A 454 4.72 -10.61 -6.29
C ALA A 454 5.62 -11.45 -7.20
N VAL A 455 5.00 -12.30 -8.03
CA VAL A 455 5.69 -13.14 -9.01
C VAL A 455 5.53 -12.53 -10.40
N PRO A 456 6.63 -12.13 -11.06
CA PRO A 456 6.56 -11.46 -12.33
C PRO A 456 6.04 -12.39 -13.42
N ARG A 457 5.26 -11.84 -14.36
CA ARG A 457 4.69 -12.63 -15.47
C ARG A 457 5.74 -13.40 -16.27
N ALA A 458 6.92 -12.81 -16.49
CA ALA A 458 8.02 -13.42 -17.24
C ALA A 458 8.47 -14.73 -16.59
N GLN A 459 8.67 -14.68 -15.28
CA GLN A 459 9.10 -15.83 -14.49
C GLN A 459 8.03 -16.91 -14.45
N ARG A 460 6.75 -16.52 -14.31
CA ARG A 460 5.63 -17.48 -14.29
C ARG A 460 5.57 -18.38 -15.53
N TYR A 461 5.78 -17.83 -16.73
CA TYR A 461 5.69 -18.64 -17.95
C TYR A 461 7.03 -19.26 -18.34
N ASN A 462 8.17 -18.63 -18.05
CA ASN A 462 9.49 -19.09 -18.50
C ASN A 462 10.28 -19.90 -17.45
N GLN A 463 9.60 -20.53 -16.50
CA GLN A 463 10.23 -21.35 -15.46
C GLN A 463 10.41 -22.82 -15.87
N ALA A 464 11.37 -23.47 -15.22
CA ALA A 464 11.52 -24.92 -15.25
C ALA A 464 10.34 -25.61 -14.55
N VAL A 465 10.13 -26.90 -14.84
CA VAL A 465 9.14 -27.72 -14.13
C VAL A 465 9.59 -27.86 -12.67
N ALA A 466 8.82 -27.32 -11.75
CA ALA A 466 9.09 -27.41 -10.31
C ALA A 466 8.81 -28.82 -9.77
N MET A 467 7.79 -29.50 -10.32
CA MET A 467 7.46 -30.86 -9.93
C MET A 467 6.76 -31.66 -11.02
N GLU A 468 7.18 -32.91 -11.20
CA GLU A 468 6.45 -33.94 -11.95
C GLU A 468 5.47 -34.68 -11.01
N ILE A 469 4.21 -34.79 -11.44
CA ILE A 469 3.13 -35.45 -10.71
C ILE A 469 2.66 -36.65 -11.53
N PRO A 470 3.01 -37.89 -11.12
CA PRO A 470 2.55 -39.08 -11.81
C PRO A 470 1.02 -39.16 -11.85
N PHE A 471 0.43 -39.49 -13.00
CA PHE A 471 -1.02 -39.65 -13.15
C PHE A 471 -1.63 -40.62 -12.12
N ALA A 472 -0.88 -41.65 -11.73
CA ALA A 472 -1.26 -42.62 -10.70
C ALA A 472 -1.56 -41.98 -9.33
N TRP A 473 -1.06 -40.78 -9.06
CA TRP A 473 -1.31 -40.05 -7.82
C TRP A 473 -2.69 -39.42 -7.75
N VAL A 474 -3.22 -39.03 -8.92
CA VAL A 474 -4.52 -38.35 -9.08
C VAL A 474 -5.60 -39.36 -9.44
N GLY A 475 -5.27 -40.28 -10.36
CA GLY A 475 -6.12 -41.35 -10.85
C GLY A 475 -7.27 -40.90 -11.75
N TYR A 476 -7.92 -41.87 -12.41
CA TYR A 476 -9.01 -41.65 -13.38
C TYR A 476 -10.23 -40.89 -12.85
N ARG A 477 -10.46 -40.89 -11.53
CA ARG A 477 -11.60 -40.18 -10.91
C ARG A 477 -11.23 -38.76 -10.45
N GLY A 478 -9.94 -38.43 -10.39
CA GLY A 478 -9.43 -37.19 -9.81
C GLY A 478 -9.10 -36.11 -10.83
N LEU A 479 -8.81 -36.48 -12.09
CA LEU A 479 -8.44 -35.53 -13.14
C LEU A 479 -9.64 -35.21 -14.04
N ARG A 480 -9.93 -33.92 -14.20
CA ARG A 480 -10.92 -33.42 -15.16
C ARG A 480 -10.25 -32.38 -16.03
N TYR A 481 -10.50 -32.42 -17.33
CA TYR A 481 -9.95 -31.47 -18.27
C TYR A 481 -11.03 -30.85 -19.16
N ARG A 482 -10.77 -29.63 -19.62
CA ARG A 482 -11.66 -28.88 -20.52
C ARG A 482 -10.82 -27.93 -21.37
N PRO A 483 -11.12 -27.78 -22.68
CA PRO A 483 -10.54 -26.73 -23.49
C PRO A 483 -11.06 -25.35 -23.06
N ASP A 484 -10.15 -24.40 -22.90
CA ASP A 484 -10.48 -23.00 -22.67
C ASP A 484 -10.87 -22.30 -23.97
N LYS A 485 -11.67 -21.24 -23.81
CA LYS A 485 -12.15 -20.46 -24.94
C LYS A 485 -10.99 -19.59 -25.44
N PRO A 486 -10.58 -19.69 -26.72
CA PRO A 486 -9.52 -18.84 -27.25
C PRO A 486 -9.97 -17.38 -27.28
N ALA A 487 -9.03 -16.44 -27.20
CA ALA A 487 -9.25 -15.01 -27.42
C ALA A 487 -8.96 -14.66 -28.88
N THR A 488 -9.93 -14.09 -29.58
CA THR A 488 -9.76 -13.66 -31.00
C THR A 488 -9.59 -12.15 -31.12
N GLU A 489 -9.87 -11.43 -30.03
CA GLU A 489 -9.77 -9.99 -29.93
C GLU A 489 -9.29 -9.59 -28.53
N VAL A 490 -8.32 -8.69 -28.48
CA VAL A 490 -7.79 -8.14 -27.23
C VAL A 490 -7.80 -6.61 -27.29
N THR A 491 -8.33 -5.99 -26.25
CA THR A 491 -8.26 -4.54 -26.04
C THR A 491 -7.46 -4.26 -24.77
N VAL A 492 -6.47 -3.37 -24.86
CA VAL A 492 -5.71 -2.91 -23.69
C VAL A 492 -5.90 -1.42 -23.55
N THR A 493 -6.45 -0.99 -22.43
CA THR A 493 -6.66 0.41 -22.09
C THR A 493 -5.56 0.85 -21.14
N ARG A 494 -4.87 1.93 -21.46
CA ARG A 494 -3.97 2.56 -20.50
C ARG A 494 -4.78 3.56 -19.68
N THR A 495 -4.66 3.48 -18.36
CA THR A 495 -5.37 4.35 -17.42
C THR A 495 -5.08 5.82 -17.77
N ARG A 496 -6.16 6.62 -17.84
CA ARG A 496 -6.14 8.05 -18.22
C ARG A 496 -5.54 8.34 -19.62
N ALA A 497 -5.52 7.35 -20.51
CA ALA A 497 -5.01 7.47 -21.86
C ALA A 497 -5.86 6.68 -22.88
N GLY A 498 -5.31 6.46 -24.07
CA GLY A 498 -5.99 5.73 -25.14
C GLY A 498 -6.04 4.22 -24.92
N SER A 499 -6.78 3.54 -25.81
CA SER A 499 -6.86 2.07 -25.86
C SER A 499 -6.27 1.54 -27.16
N VAL A 500 -5.62 0.39 -27.10
CA VAL A 500 -5.11 -0.34 -28.27
C VAL A 500 -5.92 -1.62 -28.44
N ARG A 501 -6.40 -1.87 -29.66
CA ARG A 501 -7.13 -3.07 -30.03
C ARG A 501 -6.33 -3.92 -31.03
N ARG A 502 -6.33 -5.23 -30.82
CA ARG A 502 -5.77 -6.25 -31.72
C ARG A 502 -6.81 -7.35 -31.94
N ALA A 503 -6.95 -7.81 -33.17
CA ALA A 503 -7.90 -8.88 -33.51
C ALA A 503 -7.30 -9.78 -34.59
N ASP A 504 -7.64 -11.06 -34.53
CA ASP A 504 -7.30 -12.07 -35.52
C ASP A 504 -8.58 -12.55 -36.23
N ARG A 505 -8.67 -12.23 -37.53
CA ARG A 505 -9.84 -12.55 -38.34
C ARG A 505 -9.99 -14.05 -38.59
N ASP A 506 -8.88 -14.76 -38.77
CA ASP A 506 -8.90 -16.18 -39.10
C ASP A 506 -9.30 -17.00 -37.87
N LEU A 507 -8.78 -16.65 -36.70
CA LEU A 507 -9.23 -17.21 -35.43
C LEU A 507 -10.70 -16.89 -35.16
N ALA A 508 -11.14 -15.64 -35.40
CA ALA A 508 -12.55 -15.24 -35.24
C ALA A 508 -13.49 -16.01 -36.16
N GLN A 509 -13.08 -16.31 -37.40
CA GLN A 509 -13.86 -17.15 -38.32
C GLN A 509 -13.94 -18.60 -37.85
N ARG A 510 -12.86 -19.14 -37.28
CA ARG A 510 -12.79 -20.54 -36.83
C ARG A 510 -13.50 -20.78 -35.50
N TYR A 511 -13.34 -19.88 -34.53
CA TYR A 511 -13.77 -20.09 -33.14
C TYR A 511 -14.88 -19.12 -32.68
N GLY A 512 -15.27 -18.16 -33.52
CA GLY A 512 -16.19 -17.08 -33.18
C GLY A 512 -15.48 -15.91 -32.51
N VAL A 513 -16.16 -14.76 -32.43
CA VAL A 513 -15.59 -13.54 -31.82
C VAL A 513 -15.60 -13.66 -30.29
N THR A 514 -14.43 -13.58 -29.70
CA THR A 514 -14.20 -13.60 -28.25
C THR A 514 -13.25 -12.48 -27.87
N ALA A 515 -13.67 -11.64 -26.93
CA ALA A 515 -12.92 -10.45 -26.53
C ALA A 515 -12.32 -10.63 -25.13
N GLN A 516 -11.11 -10.13 -24.94
CA GLN A 516 -10.42 -9.99 -23.67
C GLN A 516 -9.99 -8.53 -23.49
N SER A 517 -10.11 -8.01 -22.27
CA SER A 517 -9.76 -6.62 -21.96
C SER A 517 -8.77 -6.57 -20.80
N HIS A 518 -7.81 -5.65 -20.88
CA HIS A 518 -6.87 -5.34 -19.81
C HIS A 518 -6.81 -3.84 -19.56
N GLU A 519 -6.52 -3.46 -18.32
CA GLU A 519 -6.18 -2.10 -17.95
C GLU A 519 -4.75 -2.05 -17.40
N LEU A 520 -3.99 -1.03 -17.79
CA LEU A 520 -2.61 -0.81 -17.36
C LEU A 520 -2.40 0.62 -16.89
N ASP A 521 -1.85 0.81 -15.69
CA ASP A 521 -1.37 2.10 -15.20
C ASP A 521 0.13 2.31 -15.49
N THR A 522 0.56 1.88 -16.68
CA THR A 522 1.97 1.98 -17.14
C THR A 522 2.33 3.40 -17.58
N ALA A 523 3.57 3.82 -17.28
CA ALA A 523 4.19 5.04 -17.79
C ALA A 523 4.75 4.90 -19.22
N VAL A 524 4.74 3.69 -19.78
CA VAL A 524 5.35 3.40 -21.09
C VAL A 524 4.27 3.30 -22.17
N ASP A 525 4.35 4.15 -23.19
CA ASP A 525 3.35 4.25 -24.25
C ASP A 525 3.23 2.97 -25.11
N ALA A 526 4.30 2.19 -25.23
CA ALA A 526 4.34 0.98 -26.05
C ALA A 526 3.68 -0.24 -25.38
N ASP A 527 3.53 -0.24 -24.05
CA ASP A 527 3.08 -1.39 -23.28
C ASP A 527 1.68 -1.91 -23.65
N PRO A 528 0.66 -1.06 -23.89
CA PRO A 528 -0.65 -1.54 -24.32
C PRO A 528 -0.62 -2.34 -25.62
N ALA A 529 0.21 -1.92 -26.59
CA ALA A 529 0.35 -2.63 -27.87
C ALA A 529 1.10 -3.96 -27.69
N ASN A 530 2.14 -3.97 -26.85
CA ASN A 530 2.90 -5.17 -26.52
C ASN A 530 2.03 -6.21 -25.79
N LEU A 531 1.25 -5.78 -24.79
CA LEU A 531 0.34 -6.66 -24.06
C LEU A 531 -0.76 -7.20 -24.98
N ALA A 532 -1.36 -6.37 -25.83
CA ALA A 532 -2.40 -6.82 -26.75
C ALA A 532 -1.89 -7.89 -27.74
N ALA A 533 -0.66 -7.71 -28.26
CA ALA A 533 -0.03 -8.68 -29.14
C ALA A 533 0.31 -9.98 -28.40
N TRP A 534 0.90 -9.88 -27.20
CA TRP A 534 1.22 -11.04 -26.38
C TRP A 534 -0.04 -11.84 -26.00
N ALA A 535 -1.09 -11.19 -25.53
CA ALA A 535 -2.31 -11.85 -25.07
C ALA A 535 -3.00 -12.57 -26.23
N LEU A 536 -3.05 -11.97 -27.42
CA LEU A 536 -3.60 -12.63 -28.61
C LEU A 536 -2.76 -13.84 -29.01
N ALA A 537 -1.43 -13.77 -28.92
CA ALA A 537 -0.55 -14.91 -29.19
C ALA A 537 -0.69 -16.03 -28.14
N ALA A 538 -0.79 -15.67 -26.86
CA ALA A 538 -0.86 -16.60 -25.74
C ALA A 538 -2.22 -17.30 -25.63
N HIS A 539 -3.32 -16.58 -25.86
CA HIS A 539 -4.69 -17.07 -25.70
C HIS A 539 -5.42 -17.35 -27.02
N GLY A 540 -4.81 -17.07 -28.18
CA GLY A 540 -5.45 -17.26 -29.49
C GLY A 540 -5.69 -18.72 -29.87
N GLN A 541 -4.96 -19.65 -29.26
CA GLN A 541 -5.15 -21.09 -29.44
C GLN A 541 -5.92 -21.70 -28.27
N PRO A 542 -6.88 -22.60 -28.52
CA PRO A 542 -7.56 -23.32 -27.45
C PRO A 542 -6.56 -24.19 -26.70
N ARG A 543 -6.48 -24.02 -25.38
CA ARG A 543 -5.63 -24.84 -24.50
C ARG A 543 -6.49 -25.68 -23.57
N THR A 544 -6.13 -26.94 -23.39
CA THR A 544 -6.78 -27.85 -22.45
C THR A 544 -6.22 -27.62 -21.06
N ARG A 545 -7.09 -27.20 -20.13
CA ARG A 545 -6.71 -27.05 -18.72
C ARG A 545 -7.21 -28.21 -17.88
N CYS A 546 -6.54 -28.43 -16.74
CA CYS A 546 -7.00 -29.24 -15.63
C CYS A 546 -7.44 -28.35 -14.45
N PRO A 547 -8.71 -27.94 -14.33
CA PRO A 547 -9.10 -26.90 -13.37
C PRO A 547 -8.69 -27.20 -11.92
N SER A 548 -8.73 -28.48 -11.52
CA SER A 548 -8.33 -28.90 -10.18
C SER A 548 -7.61 -30.24 -10.21
N ILE A 549 -6.48 -30.34 -9.51
CA ILE A 549 -5.77 -31.60 -9.24
C ILE A 549 -5.88 -31.88 -7.74
N ARG A 550 -6.35 -33.07 -7.35
CA ARG A 550 -6.51 -33.45 -5.94
C ARG A 550 -5.61 -34.63 -5.61
N ILE A 551 -4.74 -34.47 -4.62
CA ILE A 551 -3.75 -35.49 -4.23
C ILE A 551 -3.94 -35.82 -2.76
N SER A 552 -4.02 -37.12 -2.46
CA SER A 552 -4.01 -37.62 -1.09
C SER A 552 -2.58 -37.71 -0.57
N MET A 553 -2.26 -36.95 0.47
CA MET A 553 -0.92 -36.90 1.04
C MET A 553 -0.55 -38.17 1.83
N LEU A 554 -1.55 -38.90 2.32
CA LEU A 554 -1.34 -40.09 3.17
C LEU A 554 -0.81 -41.30 2.39
N ARG A 555 -0.94 -41.29 1.06
CA ARG A 555 -0.44 -42.34 0.17
C ARG A 555 0.92 -41.98 -0.43
N ARG A 556 1.55 -40.91 0.07
CA ARG A 556 2.81 -40.37 -0.43
C ARG A 556 3.96 -40.66 0.53
N THR A 557 5.15 -40.80 -0.03
CA THR A 557 6.39 -40.90 0.75
C THR A 557 6.70 -39.56 1.42
N THR A 558 7.63 -39.55 2.38
CA THR A 558 8.08 -38.31 3.02
C THR A 558 8.62 -37.30 2.02
N ALA A 559 9.49 -37.73 1.09
CA ALA A 559 10.06 -36.84 0.08
C ALA A 559 8.98 -36.28 -0.86
N GLU A 560 8.02 -37.10 -1.28
CA GLU A 560 6.89 -36.66 -2.10
C GLU A 560 6.01 -35.63 -1.38
N ARG A 561 5.76 -35.82 -0.07
CA ARG A 561 5.00 -34.86 0.74
C ARG A 561 5.75 -33.52 0.87
N GLN A 562 7.05 -33.56 1.13
CA GLN A 562 7.88 -32.35 1.21
C GLN A 562 7.89 -31.59 -0.13
N ALA A 563 8.02 -32.30 -1.26
CA ALA A 563 7.95 -31.69 -2.58
C ALA A 563 6.58 -31.03 -2.85
N LEU A 564 5.48 -31.71 -2.52
CA LEU A 564 4.12 -31.17 -2.69
C LEU A 564 3.84 -29.95 -1.80
N LEU A 565 4.38 -29.93 -0.57
CA LEU A 565 4.25 -28.81 0.36
C LEU A 565 5.16 -27.63 0.01
N GLY A 566 6.23 -27.86 -0.76
CA GLY A 566 7.13 -26.82 -1.24
C GLY A 566 6.67 -26.13 -2.54
N LEU A 567 5.52 -26.52 -3.10
CA LEU A 567 4.94 -25.85 -4.26
C LEU A 567 4.23 -24.56 -3.86
N HIS A 568 4.44 -23.51 -4.64
CA HIS A 568 3.85 -22.19 -4.45
C HIS A 568 2.90 -21.82 -5.59
N VAL A 569 2.05 -20.82 -5.36
CA VAL A 569 1.25 -20.24 -6.43
C VAL A 569 2.19 -19.58 -7.44
N GLY A 570 1.98 -19.90 -8.71
CA GLY A 570 2.84 -19.47 -9.80
C GLY A 570 3.74 -20.58 -10.32
N ASP A 571 3.99 -21.68 -9.59
CA ASP A 571 4.91 -22.75 -10.00
C ASP A 571 4.40 -23.55 -11.20
N ARG A 572 5.33 -24.04 -12.04
CA ARG A 572 5.05 -24.96 -13.14
C ARG A 572 5.10 -26.41 -12.66
N ILE A 573 4.05 -27.16 -12.95
CA ILE A 573 3.97 -28.60 -12.69
C ILE A 573 3.69 -29.37 -13.99
N GLU A 574 4.11 -30.63 -14.02
CA GLU A 574 3.88 -31.52 -15.14
C GLU A 574 3.21 -32.83 -14.71
N ILE A 575 2.10 -33.20 -15.35
CA ILE A 575 1.48 -34.51 -15.12
C ILE A 575 2.13 -35.54 -16.06
N THR A 576 2.82 -36.51 -15.48
CA THR A 576 3.49 -37.59 -16.21
C THR A 576 2.64 -38.86 -16.27
N ASP A 577 3.00 -39.79 -17.16
CA ASP A 577 2.31 -41.08 -17.35
C ASP A 577 0.81 -40.96 -17.65
N LEU A 578 0.42 -39.94 -18.41
CA LEU A 578 -0.97 -39.75 -18.85
C LEU A 578 -1.43 -40.93 -19.71
N PRO A 579 -2.70 -41.40 -19.55
CA PRO A 579 -3.25 -42.46 -20.39
C PRO A 579 -3.20 -42.11 -21.88
N ALA A 580 -2.96 -43.11 -22.72
CA ALA A 580 -2.99 -42.94 -24.17
C ALA A 580 -4.33 -42.33 -24.62
N GLY A 581 -4.27 -41.31 -25.48
CA GLY A 581 -5.44 -40.56 -25.96
C GLY A 581 -5.80 -39.33 -25.11
N SER A 582 -5.03 -39.02 -24.06
CA SER A 582 -5.12 -37.73 -23.37
C SER A 582 -4.65 -36.59 -24.30
N PRO A 583 -5.24 -35.38 -24.23
CA PRO A 583 -4.74 -34.23 -25.00
C PRO A 583 -3.30 -33.90 -24.63
N ASP A 584 -2.46 -33.57 -25.60
CA ASP A 584 -1.02 -33.36 -25.39
C ASP A 584 -0.72 -32.22 -24.38
N ASP A 585 -1.58 -31.20 -24.30
CA ASP A 585 -1.38 -30.03 -23.45
C ASP A 585 -1.93 -30.15 -22.03
N VAL A 586 -2.65 -31.23 -21.72
CA VAL A 586 -3.30 -31.43 -20.41
C VAL A 586 -2.30 -31.65 -19.27
N GLY A 587 -1.05 -31.98 -19.62
CA GLY A 587 0.03 -32.29 -18.68
C GLY A 587 0.82 -31.08 -18.20
N HIS A 588 0.85 -29.96 -18.94
CA HIS A 588 1.70 -28.81 -18.59
C HIS A 588 0.89 -27.69 -17.96
N LEU A 589 1.07 -27.46 -16.66
CA LEU A 589 0.16 -26.63 -15.86
C LEU A 589 0.92 -25.64 -14.99
N ILE A 590 0.28 -24.51 -14.71
CA ILE A 590 0.71 -23.50 -13.73
C ILE A 590 -0.22 -23.55 -12.53
N VAL A 591 0.33 -23.61 -11.32
CA VAL A 591 -0.42 -23.53 -10.07
C VAL A 591 -0.98 -22.12 -9.92
N GLN A 592 -2.30 -22.01 -9.82
CA GLN A 592 -3.02 -20.74 -9.64
C GLN A 592 -3.57 -20.58 -8.23
N GLY A 593 -3.74 -21.68 -7.50
CA GLY A 593 -4.15 -21.66 -6.11
C GLY A 593 -3.92 -23.01 -5.45
N ILE A 594 -3.80 -23.00 -4.13
CA ILE A 594 -3.52 -24.18 -3.31
C ILE A 594 -4.57 -24.25 -2.21
N GLN A 595 -5.18 -25.42 -2.05
CA GLN A 595 -6.10 -25.68 -0.96
C GLN A 595 -5.61 -26.87 -0.12
N HIS A 596 -5.36 -26.62 1.15
CA HIS A 596 -5.05 -27.63 2.15
C HIS A 596 -6.34 -28.04 2.85
N THR A 597 -6.55 -29.34 2.99
CA THR A 597 -7.65 -29.89 3.81
C THR A 597 -7.11 -30.98 4.71
N ILE A 598 -7.28 -30.79 6.01
CA ILE A 598 -6.87 -31.70 7.08
C ILE A 598 -8.12 -32.00 7.91
N GLY A 599 -8.66 -33.20 7.79
CA GLY A 599 -9.97 -33.54 8.36
C GLY A 599 -10.02 -34.92 9.03
N PRO A 600 -11.20 -35.29 9.54
CA PRO A 600 -11.36 -36.48 10.37
C PRO A 600 -11.10 -37.78 9.62
N GLY A 601 -10.67 -38.80 10.37
CA GLY A 601 -10.45 -40.16 9.86
C GLY A 601 -9.23 -40.26 8.94
N ALA A 602 -8.13 -39.58 9.30
CA ALA A 602 -6.93 -39.46 8.47
C ALA A 602 -7.31 -38.97 7.06
N ARG A 603 -7.86 -37.76 6.95
CA ARG A 603 -8.09 -37.10 5.65
C ARG A 603 -7.10 -35.96 5.48
N ARG A 604 -6.01 -36.19 4.74
CA ARG A 604 -5.09 -35.12 4.29
C ARG A 604 -5.06 -35.06 2.77
N VAL A 605 -5.60 -33.97 2.23
CA VAL A 605 -5.67 -33.70 0.79
C VAL A 605 -5.06 -32.34 0.51
N ILE A 606 -4.23 -32.28 -0.53
CA ILE A 606 -3.83 -31.02 -1.17
C ILE A 606 -4.54 -30.94 -2.52
N GLN A 607 -5.09 -29.77 -2.82
CA GLN A 607 -5.71 -29.49 -4.11
C GLN A 607 -5.02 -28.30 -4.76
N PHE A 608 -4.60 -28.48 -6.01
CA PHE A 608 -4.07 -27.40 -6.83
C PHE A 608 -5.15 -26.96 -7.82
N ASN A 609 -5.46 -25.68 -7.83
CA ASN A 609 -6.17 -25.05 -8.93
C ASN A 609 -5.14 -24.69 -9.98
N THR A 610 -5.38 -25.01 -11.24
CA THR A 610 -4.36 -24.83 -12.28
C THR A 610 -4.90 -24.18 -13.54
N SER A 611 -3.99 -23.65 -14.34
CA SER A 611 -4.24 -23.14 -15.69
C SER A 611 -3.19 -23.74 -16.64
N PRO A 612 -3.50 -23.83 -17.94
CA PRO A 612 -2.57 -24.46 -18.88
C PRO A 612 -1.34 -23.58 -19.04
N LEU A 613 -0.19 -24.19 -19.31
CA LEU A 613 0.98 -23.44 -19.75
C LEU A 613 0.66 -22.77 -21.09
N LEU A 614 0.75 -21.45 -21.13
CA LEU A 614 0.54 -20.67 -22.34
C LEU A 614 1.82 -20.61 -23.17
N GLY A 615 1.68 -20.52 -24.50
CA GLY A 615 2.82 -20.39 -25.41
C GLY A 615 2.48 -20.73 -26.87
N PRO A 616 3.47 -20.73 -27.78
CA PRO A 616 3.25 -20.98 -29.21
C PRO A 616 3.01 -22.45 -29.53
N ALA A 617 3.51 -23.37 -28.70
CA ALA A 617 3.35 -24.82 -28.83
C ALA A 617 3.04 -25.45 -27.47
N VAL A 618 2.76 -26.75 -27.44
CA VAL A 618 2.51 -27.49 -26.20
C VAL A 618 3.81 -27.62 -25.41
N GLY A 619 3.80 -27.26 -24.12
CA GLY A 619 4.98 -27.39 -23.26
C GLY A 619 6.04 -26.28 -23.42
N ASP A 620 5.91 -25.45 -24.46
CA ASP A 620 6.82 -24.36 -24.77
C ASP A 620 6.27 -23.01 -24.26
N PRO A 621 7.06 -22.22 -23.51
CA PRO A 621 6.64 -20.92 -23.01
C PRO A 621 6.58 -19.86 -24.14
N PRO A 622 5.85 -18.75 -23.96
CA PRO A 622 5.76 -17.69 -24.95
C PRO A 622 7.09 -16.94 -25.05
N ALA A 623 7.68 -16.91 -26.25
CA ALA A 623 8.85 -16.10 -26.56
C ALA A 623 8.42 -14.70 -27.02
N CYS A 624 8.09 -13.78 -26.10
CA CYS A 624 7.80 -12.40 -26.48
C CYS A 624 8.34 -11.38 -25.48
N PRO A 625 8.76 -10.19 -25.95
CA PRO A 625 9.21 -9.10 -25.11
C PRO A 625 8.05 -8.60 -24.24
N MET A 626 8.34 -8.43 -22.97
CA MET A 626 7.39 -8.19 -21.89
C MET A 626 7.09 -6.70 -21.74
N VAL A 627 5.98 -6.40 -21.05
CA VAL A 627 5.69 -5.07 -20.51
C VAL A 627 6.90 -4.67 -19.64
N GLY A 628 7.57 -3.57 -19.97
CA GLY A 628 8.78 -3.11 -19.25
C GLY A 628 10.15 -3.65 -19.73
N ASP A 629 10.24 -4.54 -20.72
CA ASP A 629 11.54 -5.11 -21.18
C ASP A 629 12.45 -4.11 -21.93
N LEU A 630 12.04 -2.86 -22.12
CA LEU A 630 12.77 -1.85 -22.91
C LEU A 630 13.41 -0.72 -22.10
N VAL A 631 13.52 -0.81 -20.76
CA VAL A 631 14.18 0.26 -19.98
C VAL A 631 15.18 -0.28 -18.95
N SER A 632 16.21 -1.00 -19.41
CA SER A 632 17.47 -1.02 -18.69
C SER A 632 18.32 0.16 -19.14
N ALA A 633 18.56 1.09 -18.22
CA ALA A 633 19.37 2.31 -18.33
C ALA A 633 18.66 3.55 -18.89
N SER A 634 18.85 4.65 -18.16
CA SER A 634 18.58 6.06 -18.51
C SER A 634 17.14 6.57 -18.48
N ALA A 635 16.70 6.98 -17.27
CA ALA A 635 15.95 8.23 -17.11
C ALA A 635 16.02 8.75 -15.66
N ILE A 636 17.24 8.86 -15.09
CA ILE A 636 17.49 9.93 -14.12
C ILE A 636 17.48 11.21 -14.95
N ILE A 637 16.30 11.81 -15.11
CA ILE A 637 16.23 13.20 -15.54
C ILE A 637 16.55 14.00 -14.28
N ALA A 638 17.81 14.42 -14.20
CA ALA A 638 18.21 15.50 -13.31
C ALA A 638 17.38 16.74 -13.68
N TYR A 639 16.70 17.31 -12.70
CA TYR A 639 16.16 18.67 -12.77
C TYR A 639 16.99 19.53 -11.83
#